data_AF-A0A2E2IP49-F1
#
_entry.id   AF-A0A2E2IP49-F1
#
_cell.length_a   1.000
_cell.length_b   1.000
_cell.length_c   1.000
_cell.angle_alpha   90.00
_cell.angle_beta   90.00
_cell.angle_gamma   90.00
#
_symmetry.space_group_name_H-M   'P 1'
#
loop_
_entity.id
_entity.type
_entity.pdbx_description
1 polymer ?
#
loop_
_entity_poly.entity_id
_entity_poly.type
_entity_poly.pdbx_seq_one_letter_code
_entity_poly.pdbx_strand_id
1 'polypeptide(L)'
;MSEQDSKNIVTVSQNHSGPGDNVAEKHVYSAISPTVIQSTVEEVLTEIRHRNPRSASNKLRILSSTSQLNTEAKALISVLSILVAIANQDETPQGYLVVESCLQTKLDGFFSDIATSTQLRLDIQNERIDDAERLYQSTENLGEYSKEVFYEFLAQEHELENIFENNRHQLTEITLCGLTRGFIRLQSHANSVRSSERLLLRYSGFNSKVLNFIARCNYLDSQITTLHYWLITASERKQTLLLADECISLLDECGANDHRMVSQAKGFLSFFTGSYEPLVDACWKHINNIEAIDIDFGHRLRGLRDNSFEGLKDLSYEIEKAHKDSSYKASIIERLTKSHELSSSEDLILFINIANSTTIREWINNGGEISSEDELEKEFNQLELLCYANDGSPKYTTAITKAADSLLSKIKEEPCNLNPLRIKELSTILLRAGLATQVCALLHPMIPKTDIWLSPIVKIYINALLESQQLTTLDRVFSAINSNDWCEFLWQAKARELDYLNELDKAVSAMKKALELSPKSLGIWDYLIYLLKRKNTELASYQEYLNKIPTEILAKPNEQSSRLLFELAANGHYGIVENTIVNWFIDDPINSAIPITNFHVNESAIAEDNATRPILESTKNCLTGFRYSLDGKDTTKLIVHGTESKHSSIIKYSSPLAQQLLKMDIGQTVQYRAYDLTVLEKLPPYVAVFRLSLEIRHTTNDGSDCFYKFSLPEDPTEMMSSIEKKMIALDNHEKQEEFYKNPAYPLFLKGHLLGNDCAVLSALNQLTSKVSVKPSLPSIGVEQPDTIILDVYSVAYLALTGLIHGLERKQIKVVITVETQAYLEHFLENVNRNNYMRAGVNDEGKLWFITADDIKKQTENVQRGIKQILKIALIGQPHLADIPPDIIKIKEAVDLSVFSSLKLSITNNIPWLCIDEAFAQLAHKSNYPVVNAFNFFSQLSLSLDIDTKLPGLYLHVTGGLPYPLTYDDLLQMSNAQDTLSHYYLSEILRMYPGAYPNSDSAIQHLHKIILLALARAYEDGVFINGFSESNPGNNGYAVRLFNTCCYTTIQIQDGEEAERKLAKLLCTVIITAKGNPLICKLVSRLGTQFISGHFLCFDTVNGYIRKLLYD
;
A
#
# COMPACT_ATOMS: atom_id res chain seq x y z
N MET A 1 -81.26 53.79 28.67
CA MET A 1 -80.95 53.77 30.12
C MET A 1 -79.45 53.63 30.22
N SER A 2 -78.76 54.78 30.14
CA SER A 2 -78.14 55.52 31.27
C SER A 2 -76.77 54.91 31.60
N GLU A 3 -75.69 55.34 30.94
CA GLU A 3 -74.86 56.53 31.27
C GLU A 3 -74.32 56.52 32.72
N GLN A 4 -72.99 56.49 32.86
CA GLN A 4 -72.25 57.65 33.34
C GLN A 4 -70.74 57.52 33.10
N ASP A 5 -70.28 58.24 32.07
CA ASP A 5 -68.94 58.80 31.95
C ASP A 5 -68.79 59.98 32.92
N SER A 6 -67.62 60.12 33.54
CA SER A 6 -67.21 61.37 34.21
C SER A 6 -65.88 61.85 33.63
N LYS A 7 -65.99 62.67 32.58
CA LYS A 7 -64.92 63.55 32.09
C LYS A 7 -64.83 64.78 32.98
N ASN A 8 -63.67 65.04 33.57
CA ASN A 8 -63.35 66.33 34.17
C ASN A 8 -63.10 67.37 33.07
N ILE A 9 -63.99 68.37 33.00
CA ILE A 9 -63.84 69.56 32.17
C ILE A 9 -63.12 70.63 33.01
N VAL A 10 -61.95 71.09 32.55
CA VAL A 10 -61.31 72.30 33.07
C VAL A 10 -61.85 73.50 32.29
N THR A 11 -62.60 74.35 32.96
CA THR A 11 -63.05 75.66 32.47
C THR A 11 -61.90 76.66 32.54
N VAL A 12 -61.48 77.21 31.40
CA VAL A 12 -60.58 78.38 31.33
C VAL A 12 -61.42 79.62 31.06
N SER A 13 -61.44 80.57 32.01
CA SER A 13 -61.97 81.91 31.78
C SER A 13 -60.89 82.80 31.15
N GLN A 14 -61.17 83.42 30.01
CA GLN A 14 -60.33 84.47 29.43
C GLN A 14 -61.11 85.79 29.41
N ASN A 15 -60.51 86.85 29.96
CA ASN A 15 -60.92 88.24 29.72
C ASN A 15 -59.90 88.88 28.76
N HIS A 16 -60.39 89.48 27.68
CA HIS A 16 -59.58 90.18 26.68
C HIS A 16 -60.09 91.61 26.47
N SER A 17 -59.17 92.59 26.50
CA SER A 17 -59.41 93.99 26.10
C SER A 17 -58.45 94.45 24.97
N GLY A 18 -58.70 94.02 23.73
CA GLY A 18 -57.95 94.44 22.54
C GLY A 18 -58.51 93.81 21.26
N PRO A 19 -58.05 94.20 20.05
CA PRO A 19 -58.70 93.83 18.79
C PRO A 19 -57.84 92.84 17.97
N GLY A 20 -57.70 91.60 18.44
CA GLY A 20 -56.99 90.54 17.70
C GLY A 20 -57.76 89.22 17.68
N ASP A 21 -57.91 88.62 16.50
CA ASP A 21 -58.73 87.44 16.23
C ASP A 21 -58.29 86.17 16.99
N ASN A 22 -59.29 85.41 17.43
CA ASN A 22 -59.18 84.03 17.91
C ASN A 22 -58.96 83.07 16.73
N VAL A 23 -57.81 82.41 16.68
CA VAL A 23 -57.61 81.20 15.86
C VAL A 23 -57.56 80.00 16.80
N ALA A 24 -58.65 79.24 16.81
CA ALA A 24 -58.71 77.90 17.38
C ALA A 24 -57.78 76.96 16.59
N GLU A 25 -57.16 76.01 17.31
CA GLU A 25 -56.18 75.00 16.83
C GLU A 25 -54.71 75.45 16.76
N LYS A 26 -54.06 75.56 17.92
CA LYS A 26 -52.63 75.23 18.05
C LYS A 26 -52.50 73.94 18.86
N HIS A 27 -51.96 72.90 18.23
CA HIS A 27 -51.45 71.72 18.90
C HIS A 27 -50.61 72.12 20.13
N VAL A 28 -51.06 71.76 21.33
CA VAL A 28 -50.20 71.79 22.52
C VAL A 28 -49.22 70.64 22.32
N TYR A 29 -47.98 70.98 21.99
CA TYR A 29 -46.86 70.05 21.98
C TYR A 29 -46.55 69.62 23.42
N SER A 30 -47.21 68.58 23.91
CA SER A 30 -46.79 67.91 25.15
C SER A 30 -45.45 67.22 24.90
N ALA A 31 -44.43 67.56 25.69
CA ALA A 31 -43.13 66.91 25.59
C ALA A 31 -43.27 65.39 25.74
N ILE A 32 -42.60 64.63 24.88
CA ILE A 32 -42.65 63.17 24.82
C ILE A 32 -41.95 62.60 26.06
N SER A 33 -42.69 61.87 26.90
CA SER A 33 -42.19 61.17 28.09
C SER A 33 -41.59 59.81 27.74
N PRO A 34 -40.76 59.21 28.63
CA PRO A 34 -40.21 57.85 28.44
C PRO A 34 -41.26 56.79 28.09
N THR A 35 -42.45 56.87 28.69
CA THR A 35 -43.57 55.93 28.47
C THR A 35 -44.09 55.93 27.03
N VAL A 36 -44.02 57.07 26.32
CA VAL A 36 -44.48 57.17 24.92
C VAL A 36 -43.48 56.53 23.95
N ILE A 37 -42.20 56.43 24.34
CA ILE A 37 -41.14 55.83 23.53
C ILE A 37 -40.78 54.40 23.97
N GLN A 38 -41.49 53.83 24.95
CA GLN A 38 -41.15 52.55 25.57
C GLN A 38 -41.00 51.42 24.54
N SER A 39 -41.90 51.30 23.56
CA SER A 39 -41.82 50.26 22.52
C SER A 39 -40.53 50.37 21.70
N THR A 40 -40.13 51.58 21.33
CA THR A 40 -38.89 51.84 20.58
C THR A 40 -37.65 51.58 21.43
N VAL A 41 -37.73 51.83 22.74
CA VAL A 41 -36.67 51.49 23.71
C VAL A 41 -36.54 49.97 23.84
N GLU A 42 -37.64 49.25 23.99
CA GLU A 42 -37.68 47.79 24.03
C GLU A 42 -37.13 47.17 22.74
N GLU A 43 -37.41 47.77 21.57
CA GLU A 43 -36.82 47.37 20.31
C GLU A 43 -35.29 47.55 20.29
N VAL A 44 -34.76 48.69 20.73
CA VAL A 44 -33.30 48.92 20.84
C VAL A 44 -32.66 47.89 21.77
N LEU A 45 -33.26 47.64 22.93
CA LEU A 45 -32.77 46.64 23.90
C LEU A 45 -32.86 45.21 23.36
N THR A 46 -33.88 44.91 22.55
CA THR A 46 -34.01 43.62 21.88
C THR A 46 -32.92 43.42 20.85
N GLU A 47 -32.59 44.43 20.03
CA GLU A 47 -31.46 44.36 19.10
C GLU A 47 -30.12 44.15 19.83
N ILE A 48 -29.89 44.82 20.96
CA ILE A 48 -28.70 44.62 21.80
C ILE A 48 -28.66 43.19 22.36
N ARG A 49 -29.79 42.69 22.88
CA ARG A 49 -29.91 41.31 23.36
C ARG A 49 -29.64 40.33 22.23
N HIS A 50 -30.15 40.57 21.03
CA HIS A 50 -29.97 39.72 19.87
C HIS A 50 -28.58 39.85 19.22
N ARG A 51 -27.67 40.65 19.81
CA ARG A 51 -26.30 40.92 19.34
C ARG A 51 -26.25 41.60 17.97
N ASN A 52 -27.19 42.51 17.70
CA ASN A 52 -27.24 43.33 16.51
C ASN A 52 -27.05 44.83 16.83
N PRO A 53 -25.86 45.24 17.29
CA PRO A 53 -25.67 46.61 17.77
C PRO A 53 -25.74 47.63 16.62
N ARG A 54 -25.55 47.24 15.36
CA ARG A 54 -25.76 48.10 14.18
C ARG A 54 -27.23 48.49 14.01
N SER A 55 -28.15 47.53 14.13
CA SER A 55 -29.58 47.80 14.11
C SER A 55 -30.00 48.62 15.34
N ALA A 56 -29.45 48.29 16.52
CA ALA A 56 -29.66 49.06 17.74
C ALA A 56 -29.23 50.54 17.57
N SER A 57 -28.05 50.79 17.01
CA SER A 57 -27.55 52.15 16.68
C SER A 57 -28.46 52.89 15.70
N ASN A 58 -28.94 52.20 14.65
CA ASN A 58 -29.85 52.81 13.68
C ASN A 58 -31.19 53.19 14.31
N LYS A 59 -31.79 52.30 15.11
CA LYS A 59 -33.04 52.55 15.83
C LYS A 59 -32.87 53.64 16.89
N LEU A 60 -31.75 53.63 17.61
CA LEU A 60 -31.40 54.67 18.59
C LEU A 60 -31.20 56.03 17.92
N ARG A 61 -30.59 56.09 16.73
CA ARG A 61 -30.44 57.32 15.94
C ARG A 61 -31.78 57.88 15.47
N ILE A 62 -32.71 57.01 15.08
CA ILE A 62 -34.08 57.41 14.74
C ILE A 62 -34.77 57.96 15.99
N LEU A 63 -34.66 57.26 17.11
CA LEU A 63 -35.24 57.67 18.40
C LEU A 63 -34.68 59.03 18.87
N SER A 64 -33.38 59.25 18.77
CA SER A 64 -32.71 60.50 19.16
C SER A 64 -33.02 61.69 18.23
N SER A 65 -33.50 61.43 17.00
CA SER A 65 -33.95 62.45 16.06
C SER A 65 -35.39 62.95 16.30
N THR A 66 -36.11 62.35 17.25
CA THR A 66 -37.49 62.72 17.59
C THR A 66 -37.54 64.12 18.22
N SER A 67 -38.34 65.02 17.66
CA SER A 67 -38.53 66.36 18.23
C SER A 67 -39.38 66.31 19.51
N GLN A 68 -39.10 67.21 20.47
CA GLN A 68 -39.91 67.41 21.71
C GLN A 68 -39.76 66.37 22.83
N LEU A 69 -38.63 65.68 22.94
CA LEU A 69 -38.31 64.80 24.09
C LEU A 69 -38.17 65.60 25.41
N ASN A 70 -38.79 65.11 26.50
CA ASN A 70 -38.61 65.67 27.85
C ASN A 70 -37.23 65.32 28.44
N THR A 71 -36.88 65.88 29.61
CA THR A 71 -35.58 65.66 30.26
C THR A 71 -35.33 64.19 30.61
N GLU A 72 -36.35 63.48 31.09
CA GLU A 72 -36.28 62.05 31.45
C GLU A 72 -36.03 61.16 30.22
N ALA A 73 -36.72 61.41 29.11
CA ALA A 73 -36.55 60.66 27.87
C ALA A 73 -35.16 60.90 27.26
N LYS A 74 -34.63 62.13 27.38
CA LYS A 74 -33.25 62.44 26.98
C LYS A 74 -32.22 61.69 27.82
N ALA A 75 -32.39 61.67 29.15
CA ALA A 75 -31.51 60.94 30.05
C ALA A 75 -31.49 59.43 29.74
N LEU A 76 -32.67 58.84 29.48
CA LEU A 76 -32.79 57.44 29.06
C LEU A 76 -32.11 57.16 27.71
N ILE A 77 -32.28 58.03 26.71
CA ILE A 77 -31.61 57.89 25.40
C ILE A 77 -30.08 57.96 25.57
N SER A 78 -29.58 58.83 26.47
CA SER A 78 -28.15 58.86 26.80
C SER A 78 -27.68 57.54 27.43
N VAL A 79 -28.45 56.94 28.35
CA VAL A 79 -28.14 55.61 28.90
C VAL A 79 -28.17 54.51 27.82
N LEU A 80 -29.15 54.53 26.92
CA LEU A 80 -29.20 53.59 25.79
C LEU A 80 -28.00 53.76 24.85
N SER A 81 -27.50 54.99 24.67
CA SER A 81 -26.27 55.22 23.89
C SER A 81 -25.05 54.60 24.55
N ILE A 82 -24.97 54.60 25.89
CA ILE A 82 -23.94 53.87 26.63
C ILE A 82 -24.12 52.36 26.44
N LEU A 83 -25.33 51.81 26.55
CA LEU A 83 -25.56 50.37 26.31
C LEU A 83 -25.19 49.93 24.88
N VAL A 84 -25.50 50.74 23.87
CA VAL A 84 -25.10 50.48 22.48
C VAL A 84 -23.58 50.55 22.34
N ALA A 85 -22.92 51.53 22.96
CA ALA A 85 -21.46 51.64 22.99
C ALA A 85 -20.82 50.41 23.67
N ILE A 86 -21.32 49.98 24.83
CA ILE A 86 -20.89 48.74 25.50
C ILE A 86 -21.07 47.53 24.57
N ALA A 87 -22.21 47.44 23.87
CA ALA A 87 -22.49 46.34 22.95
C ALA A 87 -21.57 46.33 21.71
N ASN A 88 -21.07 47.50 21.28
CA ASN A 88 -20.05 47.64 20.24
C ASN A 88 -18.61 47.48 20.77
N GLN A 89 -18.44 47.31 22.08
CA GLN A 89 -17.13 47.31 22.75
C GLN A 89 -16.38 48.65 22.63
N ASP A 90 -17.12 49.75 22.48
CA ASP A 90 -16.56 51.10 22.45
C ASP A 90 -16.16 51.55 23.88
N GLU A 91 -15.16 52.43 23.98
CA GLU A 91 -14.83 53.10 25.23
C GLU A 91 -16.00 54.01 25.67
N THR A 92 -16.33 53.97 26.95
CA THR A 92 -17.42 54.77 27.54
C THR A 92 -16.91 55.76 28.59
N PRO A 93 -16.06 56.75 28.22
CA PRO A 93 -15.34 57.62 29.17
C PRO A 93 -16.24 58.51 30.04
N GLN A 94 -17.52 58.70 29.67
CA GLN A 94 -18.53 59.39 30.49
C GLN A 94 -19.66 58.47 30.97
N GLY A 95 -19.50 57.14 30.85
CA GLY A 95 -20.54 56.16 31.12
C GLY A 95 -21.13 56.28 32.53
N TYR A 96 -20.28 56.32 33.56
CA TYR A 96 -20.73 56.44 34.96
C TYR A 96 -21.51 57.73 35.22
N LEU A 97 -21.02 58.88 34.75
CA LEU A 97 -21.67 60.17 34.93
C LEU A 97 -23.06 60.21 34.25
N VAL A 98 -23.18 59.63 33.05
CA VAL A 98 -24.44 59.55 32.31
C VAL A 98 -25.45 58.66 33.03
N VAL A 99 -25.02 57.51 33.55
CA VAL A 99 -25.89 56.57 34.25
C VAL A 99 -26.31 57.11 35.62
N GLU A 100 -25.39 57.69 36.40
CA GLU A 100 -25.70 58.34 37.69
C GLU A 100 -26.68 59.49 37.52
N SER A 101 -26.47 60.35 36.51
CA SER A 101 -27.40 61.45 36.20
C SER A 101 -28.79 60.94 35.84
N CYS A 102 -28.89 59.81 35.14
CA CYS A 102 -30.16 59.20 34.78
C CYS A 102 -30.90 58.64 36.03
N LEU A 103 -30.18 57.91 36.89
CA LEU A 103 -30.72 57.36 38.14
C LEU A 103 -31.23 58.44 39.10
N GLN A 104 -30.62 59.62 39.13
CA GLN A 104 -31.08 60.78 39.92
C GLN A 104 -32.38 61.42 39.41
N THR A 105 -32.84 61.08 38.20
CA THR A 105 -34.02 61.70 37.55
C THR A 105 -35.36 61.08 38.01
N LYS A 106 -35.34 60.09 38.92
CA LYS A 106 -36.53 59.38 39.46
C LYS A 106 -37.47 58.80 38.37
N LEU A 107 -36.91 57.95 37.52
CA LEU A 107 -37.65 57.23 36.49
C LEU A 107 -38.56 56.12 37.07
N ASP A 108 -39.60 55.73 36.32
CA ASP A 108 -40.42 54.55 36.64
C ASP A 108 -39.58 53.26 36.66
N GLY A 109 -40.05 52.24 37.40
CA GLY A 109 -39.27 51.02 37.70
C GLY A 109 -38.66 50.29 36.49
N PHE A 110 -39.35 50.25 35.35
CA PHE A 110 -38.83 49.68 34.10
C PHE A 110 -37.59 50.43 33.59
N PHE A 111 -37.65 51.77 33.55
CA PHE A 111 -36.56 52.59 33.04
C PHE A 111 -35.41 52.69 34.04
N SER A 112 -35.72 52.64 35.35
CA SER A 112 -34.71 52.49 36.40
C SER A 112 -33.94 51.18 36.25
N ASP A 113 -34.62 50.06 35.94
CA ASP A 113 -33.97 48.76 35.71
C ASP A 113 -33.00 48.81 34.52
N ILE A 114 -33.34 49.55 33.45
CA ILE A 114 -32.43 49.76 32.31
C ILE A 114 -31.16 50.50 32.78
N ALA A 115 -31.31 51.58 33.54
CA ALA A 115 -30.16 52.33 34.06
C ALA A 115 -29.30 51.49 35.02
N THR A 116 -29.91 50.73 35.95
CA THR A 116 -29.21 49.80 36.84
C THR A 116 -28.50 48.69 36.07
N SER A 117 -29.14 48.07 35.08
CA SER A 117 -28.51 47.06 34.23
C SER A 117 -27.34 47.62 33.41
N THR A 118 -27.41 48.90 33.03
CA THR A 118 -26.30 49.61 32.36
C THR A 118 -25.14 49.83 33.31
N GLN A 119 -25.41 50.23 34.56
CA GLN A 119 -24.39 50.36 35.59
C GLN A 119 -23.68 49.03 35.85
N LEU A 120 -24.43 47.94 36.01
CA LEU A 120 -23.87 46.59 36.17
C LEU A 120 -22.94 46.23 34.99
N ARG A 121 -23.36 46.50 33.75
CA ARG A 121 -22.53 46.26 32.56
C ARG A 121 -21.28 47.15 32.51
N LEU A 122 -21.35 48.39 32.96
CA LEU A 122 -20.19 49.29 33.09
C LEU A 122 -19.21 48.79 34.14
N ASP A 123 -19.70 48.37 35.31
CA ASP A 123 -18.86 47.81 36.36
C ASP A 123 -18.14 46.56 35.84
N ILE A 124 -18.85 45.67 35.13
CA ILE A 124 -18.26 44.48 34.50
C ILE A 124 -17.22 44.85 33.41
N GLN A 125 -17.55 45.77 32.49
CA GLN A 125 -16.63 46.20 31.43
C GLN A 125 -15.33 46.82 31.98
N ASN A 126 -15.42 47.48 33.14
CA ASN A 126 -14.28 48.13 33.80
C ASN A 126 -13.65 47.26 34.90
N GLU A 127 -13.89 45.94 34.89
CA GLU A 127 -13.32 44.95 35.80
C GLU A 127 -13.66 45.18 37.30
N ARG A 128 -14.75 45.88 37.61
CA ARG A 128 -15.27 46.12 38.97
C ARG A 128 -16.34 45.11 39.38
N ILE A 129 -15.98 43.83 39.33
CA ILE A 129 -16.93 42.72 39.55
C ILE A 129 -17.55 42.76 40.96
N ASP A 130 -16.76 43.02 42.00
CA ASP A 130 -17.25 43.12 43.39
C ASP A 130 -18.29 44.24 43.56
N ASP A 131 -18.10 45.36 42.87
CA ASP A 131 -19.02 46.50 42.95
C ASP A 131 -20.33 46.17 42.19
N ALA A 132 -20.24 45.46 41.07
CA ALA A 132 -21.42 44.96 40.34
C ALA A 132 -22.24 43.98 41.19
N GLU A 133 -21.60 43.04 41.89
CA GLU A 133 -22.28 42.09 42.78
C GLU A 133 -22.95 42.80 43.96
N ARG A 134 -22.26 43.74 44.61
CA ARG A 134 -22.83 44.54 45.70
C ARG A 134 -24.00 45.39 45.22
N LEU A 135 -23.89 46.01 44.05
CA LEU A 135 -24.97 46.80 43.45
C LEU A 135 -26.21 45.92 43.19
N TYR A 136 -26.02 44.73 42.64
CA TYR A 136 -27.11 43.77 42.42
C TYR A 136 -27.75 43.32 43.74
N GLN A 137 -26.96 42.98 44.76
CA GLN A 137 -27.48 42.53 46.06
C GLN A 137 -28.17 43.62 46.88
N SER A 138 -27.73 44.87 46.76
CA SER A 138 -28.24 46.01 47.54
C SER A 138 -29.45 46.72 46.91
N THR A 139 -29.78 46.41 45.65
CA THR A 139 -30.91 47.03 44.95
C THR A 139 -32.21 46.26 45.21
N GLU A 140 -33.21 46.91 45.81
CA GLU A 140 -34.54 46.33 46.01
C GLU A 140 -35.37 46.36 44.72
N ASN A 141 -36.11 45.28 44.41
CA ASN A 141 -37.02 45.14 43.26
C ASN A 141 -36.36 45.23 41.85
N LEU A 142 -35.31 44.44 41.63
CA LEU A 142 -34.67 44.31 40.31
C LEU A 142 -35.61 43.77 39.23
N GLY A 143 -35.59 44.42 38.06
CA GLY A 143 -36.35 44.01 36.88
C GLY A 143 -35.61 42.96 36.04
N GLU A 144 -36.20 42.59 34.90
CA GLU A 144 -35.69 41.51 34.06
C GLU A 144 -34.36 41.85 33.38
N TYR A 145 -34.05 43.13 33.11
CA TYR A 145 -32.80 43.51 32.46
C TYR A 145 -31.61 43.39 33.42
N SER A 146 -31.76 43.81 34.68
CA SER A 146 -30.68 43.62 35.66
C SER A 146 -30.47 42.13 35.97
N LYS A 147 -31.54 41.33 36.03
CA LYS A 147 -31.44 39.87 36.17
C LYS A 147 -30.72 39.21 34.99
N GLU A 148 -30.97 39.65 33.76
CA GLU A 148 -30.26 39.16 32.57
C GLU A 148 -28.75 39.39 32.71
N VAL A 149 -28.32 40.58 33.14
CA VAL A 149 -26.88 40.87 33.36
C VAL A 149 -26.29 39.96 34.43
N PHE A 150 -26.98 39.81 35.56
CA PHE A 150 -26.52 38.94 36.64
C PHE A 150 -26.39 37.49 36.18
N TYR A 151 -27.42 36.93 35.51
CA TYR A 151 -27.37 35.56 35.01
C TYR A 151 -26.26 35.35 33.97
N GLU A 152 -26.08 36.31 33.07
CA GLU A 152 -25.08 36.22 32.00
C GLU A 152 -23.64 36.30 32.54
N PHE A 153 -23.36 37.21 33.47
CA PHE A 153 -21.98 37.61 33.80
C PHE A 153 -21.53 37.40 35.24
N LEU A 154 -22.44 37.22 36.21
CA LEU A 154 -22.10 37.22 37.64
C LEU A 154 -22.47 35.91 38.34
N ALA A 155 -23.67 35.38 38.08
CA ALA A 155 -24.21 34.20 38.76
C ALA A 155 -23.29 32.97 38.64
N GLN A 156 -23.21 32.17 39.70
CA GLN A 156 -22.48 30.90 39.72
C GLN A 156 -23.36 29.75 39.20
N GLU A 157 -22.73 28.61 38.86
CA GLU A 157 -23.43 27.49 38.20
C GLU A 157 -24.62 26.99 39.01
N HIS A 158 -24.41 26.73 40.31
CA HIS A 158 -25.46 26.28 41.23
C HIS A 158 -26.63 27.27 41.36
N GLU A 159 -26.37 28.58 41.25
CA GLU A 159 -27.41 29.60 41.29
C GLU A 159 -28.26 29.57 40.01
N LEU A 160 -27.61 29.47 38.85
CA LEU A 160 -28.28 29.36 37.56
C LEU A 160 -29.12 28.08 37.46
N GLU A 161 -28.60 26.94 37.93
CA GLU A 161 -29.34 25.69 38.00
C GLU A 161 -30.57 25.81 38.90
N ASN A 162 -30.40 26.35 40.11
CA ASN A 162 -31.49 26.54 41.07
C ASN A 162 -32.59 27.45 40.52
N ILE A 163 -32.20 28.52 39.80
CA ILE A 163 -33.14 29.44 39.14
C ILE A 163 -33.85 28.73 37.99
N PHE A 164 -33.11 27.97 37.16
CA PHE A 164 -33.68 27.26 36.03
C PHE A 164 -34.70 26.21 36.47
N GLU A 165 -34.36 25.36 37.43
CA GLU A 165 -35.23 24.26 37.88
C GLU A 165 -36.49 24.77 38.60
N ASN A 166 -36.36 25.77 39.48
CA ASN A 166 -37.50 26.27 40.25
C ASN A 166 -38.42 27.21 39.45
N ASN A 167 -37.88 27.96 38.48
CA ASN A 167 -38.62 29.02 37.79
C ASN A 167 -38.80 28.80 36.28
N ARG A 168 -38.44 27.62 35.74
CA ARG A 168 -38.44 27.30 34.29
C ARG A 168 -39.67 27.78 33.49
N HIS A 169 -40.85 27.75 34.11
CA HIS A 169 -42.11 28.11 33.46
C HIS A 169 -42.42 29.62 33.51
N GLN A 170 -41.76 30.37 34.39
CA GLN A 170 -41.99 31.81 34.59
C GLN A 170 -40.92 32.68 33.91
N LEU A 171 -39.77 32.10 33.54
CA LEU A 171 -38.71 32.84 32.86
C LEU A 171 -39.17 33.40 31.50
N THR A 172 -38.79 34.65 31.25
CA THR A 172 -39.06 35.42 30.02
C THR A 172 -37.94 35.20 29.00
N GLU A 173 -38.09 35.72 27.78
CA GLU A 173 -37.01 35.68 26.78
C GLU A 173 -35.73 36.37 27.31
N ILE A 174 -35.91 37.45 28.07
CA ILE A 174 -34.85 38.27 28.68
C ILE A 174 -33.98 37.42 29.60
N THR A 175 -34.63 36.80 30.59
CA THR A 175 -33.97 36.02 31.62
C THR A 175 -33.46 34.67 31.09
N LEU A 176 -34.16 34.03 30.14
CA LEU A 176 -33.66 32.81 29.48
C LEU A 176 -32.44 33.06 28.60
N CYS A 177 -32.32 34.22 27.93
CA CYS A 177 -31.12 34.59 27.19
C CYS A 177 -29.93 34.75 28.14
N GLY A 178 -30.10 35.52 29.23
CA GLY A 178 -29.06 35.69 30.25
C GLY A 178 -28.63 34.37 30.87
N LEU A 179 -29.59 33.52 31.24
CA LEU A 179 -29.35 32.22 31.87
C LEU A 179 -28.62 31.24 30.93
N THR A 180 -29.03 31.17 29.66
CA THR A 180 -28.36 30.32 28.66
C THR A 180 -26.92 30.76 28.44
N ARG A 181 -26.66 32.08 28.31
CA ARG A 181 -25.31 32.61 28.16
C ARG A 181 -24.47 32.43 29.42
N GLY A 182 -25.09 32.53 30.60
CA GLY A 182 -24.47 32.20 31.88
C GLY A 182 -23.96 30.77 31.91
N PHE A 183 -24.78 29.79 31.52
CA PHE A 183 -24.33 28.39 31.41
C PHE A 183 -23.22 28.20 30.36
N ILE A 184 -23.27 28.91 29.23
CA ILE A 184 -22.19 28.88 28.23
C ILE A 184 -20.88 29.43 28.82
N ARG A 185 -20.93 30.59 29.51
CA ARG A 185 -19.76 31.21 30.17
C ARG A 185 -19.13 30.26 31.18
N LEU A 186 -19.95 29.56 31.96
CA LEU A 186 -19.49 28.62 32.99
C LEU A 186 -19.15 27.23 32.44
N GLN A 187 -19.20 27.02 31.12
CA GLN A 187 -18.94 25.73 30.47
C GLN A 187 -19.86 24.59 30.98
N SER A 188 -21.05 24.92 31.49
CA SER A 188 -22.07 23.94 31.90
C SER A 188 -22.83 23.44 30.67
N HIS A 189 -22.18 22.61 29.86
CA HIS A 189 -22.61 22.30 28.50
C HIS A 189 -24.03 21.68 28.44
N ALA A 190 -24.31 20.67 29.27
CA ALA A 190 -25.63 20.01 29.27
C ALA A 190 -26.76 20.96 29.69
N ASN A 191 -26.54 21.80 30.70
CA ASN A 191 -27.52 22.78 31.17
C ASN A 191 -27.71 23.91 30.16
N SER A 192 -26.65 24.31 29.44
CA SER A 192 -26.76 25.29 28.35
C SER A 192 -27.69 24.80 27.22
N VAL A 193 -27.61 23.50 26.86
CA VAL A 193 -28.51 22.88 25.88
C VAL A 193 -29.95 22.87 26.42
N ARG A 194 -30.17 22.38 27.65
CA ARG A 194 -31.51 22.34 28.27
C ARG A 194 -32.18 23.71 28.36
N SER A 195 -31.41 24.74 28.74
CA SER A 195 -31.89 26.12 28.82
C SER A 195 -32.20 26.71 27.45
N SER A 196 -31.30 26.52 26.48
CA SER A 196 -31.49 27.04 25.12
C SER A 196 -32.64 26.36 24.37
N GLU A 197 -32.87 25.06 24.57
CA GLU A 197 -34.04 24.35 24.04
C GLU A 197 -35.34 24.93 24.59
N ARG A 198 -35.36 25.27 25.89
CA ARG A 198 -36.51 25.92 26.52
C ARG A 198 -36.75 27.32 25.95
N LEU A 199 -35.68 28.09 25.71
CA LEU A 199 -35.73 29.39 25.05
C LEU A 199 -36.31 29.26 23.64
N LEU A 200 -35.78 28.35 22.82
CA LEU A 200 -36.24 28.11 21.45
C LEU A 200 -37.71 27.66 21.39
N LEU A 201 -38.12 26.76 22.30
CA LEU A 201 -39.50 26.27 22.35
C LEU A 201 -40.52 27.37 22.66
N ARG A 202 -40.16 28.37 23.49
CA ARG A 202 -41.07 29.43 23.92
C ARG A 202 -40.97 30.70 23.07
N TYR A 203 -39.79 30.98 22.51
CA TYR A 203 -39.47 32.23 21.82
C TYR A 203 -38.67 31.92 20.55
N SER A 204 -39.31 31.36 19.52
CA SER A 204 -38.67 30.79 18.33
C SER A 204 -38.12 31.80 17.30
N GLY A 205 -37.42 32.84 17.77
CA GLY A 205 -36.76 33.84 16.91
C GLY A 205 -35.33 33.45 16.51
N PHE A 206 -34.72 34.19 15.58
CA PHE A 206 -33.35 33.94 15.10
C PHE A 206 -32.33 33.83 16.25
N ASN A 207 -32.35 34.75 17.23
CA ASN A 207 -31.45 34.70 18.37
C ASN A 207 -31.58 33.43 19.21
N SER A 208 -32.80 32.91 19.40
CA SER A 208 -33.02 31.65 20.14
C SER A 208 -32.44 30.44 19.38
N LYS A 209 -32.57 30.42 18.06
CA LYS A 209 -31.97 29.40 17.20
C LYS A 209 -30.45 29.44 17.30
N VAL A 210 -29.84 30.62 17.18
CA VAL A 210 -28.37 30.80 17.29
C VAL A 210 -27.86 30.39 18.68
N LEU A 211 -28.55 30.76 19.76
CA LEU A 211 -28.13 30.35 21.11
C LEU A 211 -28.27 28.84 21.34
N ASN A 212 -29.33 28.21 20.82
CA ASN A 212 -29.46 26.76 20.87
C ASN A 212 -28.40 26.04 20.05
N PHE A 213 -28.11 26.55 18.85
CA PHE A 213 -27.05 26.07 17.99
C PHE A 213 -25.68 26.14 18.69
N ILE A 214 -25.30 27.31 19.23
CA ILE A 214 -24.02 27.49 19.94
C ILE A 214 -23.93 26.57 21.17
N ALA A 215 -25.00 26.44 21.95
CA ALA A 215 -25.02 25.53 23.11
C ALA A 215 -24.76 24.07 22.69
N ARG A 216 -25.37 23.63 21.58
CA ARG A 216 -25.16 22.29 21.01
C ARG A 216 -23.76 22.11 20.41
N CYS A 217 -23.23 23.13 19.75
CA CYS A 217 -21.84 23.13 19.27
C CYS A 217 -20.86 22.99 20.44
N ASN A 218 -21.00 23.79 21.50
CA ASN A 218 -20.12 23.71 22.67
C ASN A 218 -20.24 22.37 23.40
N TYR A 219 -21.43 21.77 23.43
CA TYR A 219 -21.62 20.44 24.00
C TYR A 219 -20.92 19.36 23.16
N LEU A 220 -21.04 19.40 21.83
CA LEU A 220 -20.32 18.47 20.97
C LEU A 220 -18.80 18.69 21.07
N ASP A 221 -18.35 19.94 21.02
CA ASP A 221 -16.93 20.30 21.14
C ASP A 221 -16.34 19.71 22.42
N SER A 222 -17.01 19.85 23.57
CA SER A 222 -16.56 19.25 24.84
C SER A 222 -16.33 17.73 24.82
N GLN A 223 -16.90 17.02 23.84
CA GLN A 223 -16.71 15.58 23.63
C GLN A 223 -15.55 15.26 22.68
N ILE A 224 -15.18 16.19 21.79
CA ILE A 224 -14.26 15.96 20.67
C ILE A 224 -13.06 16.93 20.59
N THR A 225 -12.95 17.96 21.44
CA THR A 225 -11.98 19.09 21.29
C THR A 225 -10.52 18.65 21.12
N THR A 226 -10.11 17.49 21.67
CA THR A 226 -8.73 16.98 21.57
C THR A 226 -8.49 16.12 20.34
N LEU A 227 -9.52 15.83 19.54
CA LEU A 227 -9.45 14.93 18.39
C LEU A 227 -9.57 15.71 17.09
N HIS A 228 -8.73 15.34 16.13
CA HIS A 228 -8.92 15.79 14.76
C HIS A 228 -10.15 15.13 14.13
N TYR A 229 -10.83 15.82 13.21
CA TYR A 229 -12.05 15.33 12.55
C TYR A 229 -11.91 13.91 11.98
N TRP A 230 -10.76 13.55 11.41
CA TRP A 230 -10.53 12.21 10.85
C TRP A 230 -10.46 11.06 11.86
N LEU A 231 -10.38 11.37 13.16
CA LEU A 231 -10.19 10.42 14.25
C LEU A 231 -11.43 10.28 15.15
N ILE A 232 -12.49 11.07 14.92
CA ILE A 232 -13.76 10.92 15.63
C ILE A 232 -14.54 9.71 15.11
N THR A 233 -15.48 9.22 15.91
CA THR A 233 -16.39 8.11 15.55
C THR A 233 -17.39 8.52 14.45
N ALA A 234 -18.02 7.52 13.83
CA ALA A 234 -19.03 7.75 12.79
C ALA A 234 -20.26 8.49 13.35
N SER A 235 -20.66 8.19 14.59
CA SER A 235 -21.76 8.88 15.28
C SER A 235 -21.43 10.35 15.54
N GLU A 236 -20.23 10.65 16.05
CA GLU A 236 -19.76 12.03 16.26
C GLU A 236 -19.70 12.77 14.93
N ARG A 237 -19.12 12.18 13.87
CA ARG A 237 -19.11 12.78 12.53
C ARG A 237 -20.51 13.12 12.04
N LYS A 238 -21.47 12.21 12.19
CA LYS A 238 -22.85 12.46 11.78
C LYS A 238 -23.44 13.66 12.52
N GLN A 239 -23.20 13.78 13.82
CA GLN A 239 -23.64 14.94 14.60
C GLN A 239 -22.94 16.23 14.16
N THR A 240 -21.63 16.20 13.91
CA THR A 240 -20.88 17.36 13.40
C THR A 240 -21.44 17.85 12.07
N LEU A 241 -21.73 16.92 11.14
CA LEU A 241 -22.29 17.27 9.83
C LEU A 241 -23.69 17.88 9.94
N LEU A 242 -24.55 17.34 10.82
CA LEU A 242 -25.88 17.92 11.07
C LEU A 242 -25.79 19.36 11.62
N LEU A 243 -24.85 19.63 12.54
CA LEU A 243 -24.60 20.98 13.02
C LEU A 243 -24.00 21.88 11.93
N ALA A 244 -23.13 21.36 11.07
CA ALA A 244 -22.62 22.12 9.94
C ALA A 244 -23.74 22.52 8.95
N ASP A 245 -24.69 21.63 8.67
CA ASP A 245 -25.86 21.93 7.82
C ASP A 245 -26.81 22.94 8.47
N GLU A 246 -26.97 22.88 9.79
CA GLU A 246 -27.70 23.88 10.57
C GLU A 246 -26.97 25.24 10.54
N CYS A 247 -25.64 25.24 10.61
CA CYS A 247 -24.80 26.43 10.45
C CYS A 247 -25.03 27.09 9.09
N ILE A 248 -25.02 26.31 8.01
CA ILE A 248 -25.30 26.77 6.65
C ILE A 248 -26.68 27.44 6.59
N SER A 249 -27.69 26.80 7.15
CA SER A 249 -29.07 27.32 7.16
C SER A 249 -29.17 28.65 7.91
N LEU A 250 -28.51 28.78 9.06
CA LEU A 250 -28.50 30.01 9.88
C LEU A 250 -27.65 31.12 9.26
N LEU A 251 -26.54 30.79 8.60
CA LEU A 251 -25.72 31.74 7.81
C LEU A 251 -26.54 32.33 6.67
N ASP A 252 -27.30 31.49 5.96
CA ASP A 252 -28.19 31.93 4.89
C ASP A 252 -29.35 32.78 5.41
N GLU A 253 -29.96 32.42 6.54
CA GLU A 253 -31.04 33.20 7.18
C GLU A 253 -30.58 34.62 7.56
N CYS A 254 -29.33 34.78 8.02
CA CYS A 254 -28.77 36.10 8.40
C CYS A 254 -28.00 36.81 7.27
N GLY A 255 -27.80 36.18 6.11
CA GLY A 255 -26.96 36.67 5.03
C GLY A 255 -25.51 36.92 5.47
N ALA A 256 -24.99 36.09 6.38
CA ALA A 256 -23.68 36.24 7.02
C ALA A 256 -23.41 37.62 7.67
N ASN A 257 -24.44 38.31 8.17
CA ASN A 257 -24.28 39.57 8.91
C ASN A 257 -24.07 39.37 10.43
N ASP A 258 -24.26 38.15 10.94
CA ASP A 258 -24.08 37.83 12.36
C ASP A 258 -22.69 37.25 12.61
N HIS A 259 -21.85 38.00 13.36
CA HIS A 259 -20.49 37.58 13.71
C HIS A 259 -20.44 36.20 14.39
N ARG A 260 -21.46 35.84 15.19
CA ARG A 260 -21.49 34.53 15.87
C ARG A 260 -21.56 33.41 14.85
N MET A 261 -22.39 33.56 13.81
CA MET A 261 -22.52 32.56 12.77
C MET A 261 -21.26 32.48 11.90
N VAL A 262 -20.67 33.62 11.54
CA VAL A 262 -19.39 33.66 10.79
C VAL A 262 -18.27 32.97 11.59
N SER A 263 -18.19 33.22 12.90
CA SER A 263 -17.22 32.59 13.80
C SER A 263 -17.42 31.07 13.87
N GLN A 264 -18.67 30.59 13.99
CA GLN A 264 -18.98 29.16 13.97
C GLN A 264 -18.63 28.53 12.62
N ALA A 265 -18.93 29.20 11.50
CA ALA A 265 -18.55 28.75 10.16
C ALA A 265 -17.04 28.57 10.01
N LYS A 266 -16.26 29.55 10.49
CA LYS A 266 -14.80 29.48 10.56
C LYS A 266 -14.32 28.30 11.39
N GLY A 267 -14.92 28.07 12.57
CA GLY A 267 -14.63 26.93 13.43
C GLY A 267 -14.85 25.58 12.74
N PHE A 268 -16.03 25.37 12.13
CA PHE A 268 -16.34 24.16 11.38
C PHE A 268 -15.39 23.94 10.20
N LEU A 269 -15.12 24.98 9.39
CA LEU A 269 -14.19 24.84 8.27
C LEU A 269 -12.78 24.51 8.72
N SER A 270 -12.33 25.08 9.85
CA SER A 270 -11.04 24.73 10.45
C SER A 270 -11.03 23.26 10.90
N PHE A 271 -12.08 22.80 11.58
CA PHE A 271 -12.20 21.42 12.05
C PHE A 271 -12.25 20.41 10.90
N PHE A 272 -12.97 20.73 9.81
CA PHE A 272 -13.02 19.92 8.60
C PHE A 272 -11.78 20.07 7.71
N THR A 273 -10.79 20.89 8.09
CA THR A 273 -9.63 21.23 7.26
C THR A 273 -10.02 21.68 5.86
N GLY A 274 -11.11 22.44 5.73
CA GLY A 274 -11.66 22.91 4.45
C GLY A 274 -12.35 21.87 3.57
N SER A 275 -12.51 20.62 4.03
CA SER A 275 -13.00 19.51 3.19
C SER A 275 -14.53 19.39 3.05
N TYR A 276 -15.31 20.21 3.78
CA TYR A 276 -16.78 20.16 3.73
C TYR A 276 -17.36 21.17 2.73
N GLU A 277 -17.44 20.76 1.47
CA GLU A 277 -17.84 21.58 0.33
C GLU A 277 -19.13 22.39 0.51
N PRO A 278 -20.24 21.83 1.06
CA PRO A 278 -21.48 22.59 1.25
C PRO A 278 -21.31 23.84 2.13
N LEU A 279 -20.48 23.76 3.17
CA LEU A 279 -20.19 24.90 4.03
C LEU A 279 -19.28 25.90 3.33
N VAL A 280 -18.30 25.43 2.54
CA VAL A 280 -17.46 26.31 1.71
C VAL A 280 -18.33 27.08 0.71
N ASP A 281 -19.27 26.43 0.02
CA ASP A 281 -20.22 27.08 -0.90
C ASP A 281 -21.10 28.12 -0.19
N ALA A 282 -21.64 27.79 0.99
CA ALA A 282 -22.46 28.71 1.77
C ALA A 282 -21.67 29.94 2.23
N CYS A 283 -20.45 29.76 2.72
CA CYS A 283 -19.56 30.86 3.06
C CYS A 283 -19.21 31.71 1.82
N TRP A 284 -18.91 31.04 0.70
CA TRP A 284 -18.54 31.72 -0.55
C TRP A 284 -19.66 32.61 -1.10
N LYS A 285 -20.91 32.13 -1.04
CA LYS A 285 -22.11 32.90 -1.41
C LYS A 285 -22.20 34.26 -0.72
N HIS A 286 -21.67 34.37 0.50
CA HIS A 286 -21.72 35.60 1.31
C HIS A 286 -20.33 36.21 1.58
N ILE A 287 -19.34 35.94 0.71
CA ILE A 287 -17.93 36.32 0.92
C ILE A 287 -17.73 37.79 1.30
N ASN A 288 -18.44 38.73 0.66
CA ASN A 288 -18.29 40.16 0.93
C ASN A 288 -18.71 40.53 2.38
N ASN A 289 -19.74 39.87 2.92
CA ASN A 289 -20.21 40.12 4.28
C ASN A 289 -19.28 39.45 5.30
N ILE A 290 -18.73 38.28 4.95
CA ILE A 290 -17.71 37.62 5.75
C ILE A 290 -16.45 38.49 5.84
N GLU A 291 -15.96 39.03 4.72
CA GLU A 291 -14.78 39.91 4.69
C GLU A 291 -14.97 41.20 5.50
N ALA A 292 -16.21 41.71 5.58
CA ALA A 292 -16.54 42.86 6.40
C ALA A 292 -16.49 42.57 7.91
N ILE A 293 -16.57 41.29 8.31
CA ILE A 293 -16.56 40.83 9.71
C ILE A 293 -15.18 40.26 10.09
N ASP A 294 -14.62 39.39 9.26
CA ASP A 294 -13.33 38.72 9.44
C ASP A 294 -12.61 38.62 8.08
N ILE A 295 -11.75 39.60 7.82
CA ILE A 295 -11.02 39.72 6.55
C ILE A 295 -10.06 38.54 6.32
N ASP A 296 -9.42 38.02 7.37
CA ASP A 296 -8.49 36.90 7.27
C ASP A 296 -9.23 35.60 6.89
N PHE A 297 -10.41 35.39 7.47
CA PHE A 297 -11.27 34.27 7.08
C PHE A 297 -11.73 34.38 5.62
N GLY A 298 -12.10 35.59 5.18
CA GLY A 298 -12.41 35.88 3.78
C GLY A 298 -11.25 35.56 2.83
N HIS A 299 -10.04 36.02 3.15
CA HIS A 299 -8.84 35.70 2.37
C HIS A 299 -8.56 34.19 2.30
N ARG A 300 -8.72 33.45 3.41
CA ARG A 300 -8.60 31.97 3.40
C ARG A 300 -9.63 31.29 2.50
N LEU A 301 -10.88 31.78 2.49
CA LEU A 301 -11.92 31.28 1.58
C LEU A 301 -11.57 31.55 0.11
N ARG A 302 -11.00 32.71 -0.22
CA ARG A 302 -10.48 33.01 -1.56
C ARG A 302 -9.31 32.10 -1.95
N GLY A 303 -8.45 31.74 -0.99
CA GLY A 303 -7.42 30.72 -1.19
C GLY A 303 -8.01 29.36 -1.59
N LEU A 304 -9.08 28.94 -0.92
CA LEU A 304 -9.75 27.65 -1.21
C LEU A 304 -10.51 27.62 -2.54
N ARG A 305 -11.16 28.73 -2.95
CA ARG A 305 -12.02 28.78 -4.15
C ARG A 305 -11.34 29.33 -5.39
N ASP A 306 -10.60 30.43 -5.24
CA ASP A 306 -10.00 31.18 -6.35
C ASP A 306 -8.51 30.87 -6.52
N ASN A 307 -7.90 30.04 -5.66
CA ASN A 307 -6.44 29.90 -5.52
C ASN A 307 -5.73 31.27 -5.38
N SER A 308 -6.43 32.23 -4.77
CA SER A 308 -5.92 33.57 -4.50
C SER A 308 -5.45 33.65 -3.06
N PHE A 309 -4.14 33.79 -2.89
CA PHE A 309 -3.49 33.90 -1.58
C PHE A 309 -3.07 35.35 -1.28
N GLU A 310 -3.54 36.31 -2.09
CA GLU A 310 -3.27 37.73 -1.86
C GLU A 310 -3.83 38.18 -0.50
N GLY A 311 -2.98 38.83 0.30
CA GLY A 311 -3.36 39.30 1.64
C GLY A 311 -3.17 38.29 2.76
N LEU A 312 -2.84 37.02 2.47
CA LEU A 312 -2.36 36.05 3.46
C LEU A 312 -0.86 36.24 3.70
N LYS A 313 -0.40 36.01 4.94
CA LYS A 313 1.01 36.07 5.34
C LYS A 313 1.46 34.79 6.04
N ASP A 314 0.77 33.69 5.76
CA ASP A 314 1.02 32.38 6.37
C ASP A 314 1.89 31.50 5.45
N LEU A 315 2.21 30.30 5.95
CA LEU A 315 3.03 29.32 5.26
C LEU A 315 2.48 28.91 3.88
N SER A 316 1.14 28.89 3.73
CA SER A 316 0.49 28.57 2.46
C SER A 316 0.78 29.63 1.40
N TYR A 317 0.74 30.91 1.78
CA TYR A 317 1.16 32.00 0.89
C TYR A 317 2.64 31.89 0.48
N GLU A 318 3.53 31.58 1.43
CA GLU A 318 4.96 31.42 1.16
C GLU A 318 5.24 30.28 0.16
N ILE A 319 4.60 29.12 0.35
CA ILE A 319 4.72 27.97 -0.56
C ILE A 319 4.20 28.34 -1.97
N GLU A 320 3.01 28.93 -2.06
CA GLU A 320 2.39 29.28 -3.34
C GLU A 320 3.18 30.35 -4.09
N LYS A 321 3.69 31.36 -3.38
CA LYS A 321 4.56 32.36 -3.96
C LYS A 321 5.86 31.74 -4.48
N ALA A 322 6.46 30.79 -3.75
CA ALA A 322 7.64 30.07 -4.21
C ALA A 322 7.35 29.17 -5.43
N HIS A 323 6.15 28.61 -5.57
CA HIS A 323 5.77 27.87 -6.78
C HIS A 323 5.60 28.77 -8.01
N LYS A 324 5.18 30.04 -7.81
CA LYS A 324 4.95 31.00 -8.91
C LYS A 324 6.19 31.82 -9.27
N ASP A 325 7.08 32.10 -8.32
CA ASP A 325 8.29 32.91 -8.50
C ASP A 325 9.56 32.11 -8.22
N SER A 326 10.25 31.73 -9.31
CA SER A 326 11.51 30.97 -9.25
C SER A 326 12.64 31.70 -8.52
N SER A 327 12.66 33.03 -8.55
CA SER A 327 13.69 33.83 -7.87
C SER A 327 13.45 33.86 -6.36
N TYR A 328 12.18 33.95 -5.97
CA TYR A 328 11.75 33.85 -4.58
C TYR A 328 12.02 32.45 -4.01
N LYS A 329 11.69 31.40 -4.78
CA LYS A 329 12.02 30.02 -4.43
C LYS A 329 13.52 29.82 -4.19
N ALA A 330 14.36 30.32 -5.09
CA ALA A 330 15.81 30.19 -4.96
C ALA A 330 16.33 30.89 -3.69
N SER A 331 15.82 32.08 -3.37
CA SER A 331 16.26 32.81 -2.18
C SER A 331 15.83 32.14 -0.87
N ILE A 332 14.64 31.54 -0.81
CA ILE A 332 14.19 30.76 0.35
C ILE A 332 15.04 29.50 0.51
N ILE A 333 15.26 28.74 -0.57
CA ILE A 333 16.10 27.54 -0.51
C ILE A 333 17.50 27.91 -0.02
N GLU A 334 18.12 28.98 -0.58
CA GLU A 334 19.43 29.44 -0.14
C GLU A 334 19.45 29.83 1.34
N ARG A 335 18.41 30.51 1.84
CA ARG A 335 18.24 30.84 3.27
C ARG A 335 18.20 29.58 4.13
N LEU A 336 17.38 28.60 3.75
CA LEU A 336 17.16 27.38 4.53
C LEU A 336 18.39 26.46 4.51
N THR A 337 19.11 26.36 3.38
CA THR A 337 20.29 25.50 3.27
C THR A 337 21.58 26.12 3.83
N LYS A 338 21.58 27.42 4.14
CA LYS A 338 22.73 28.09 4.77
C LYS A 338 22.96 27.67 6.21
N SER A 339 21.90 27.28 6.91
CA SER A 339 21.96 26.74 8.26
C SER A 339 22.24 25.24 8.21
N HIS A 340 23.01 24.73 9.16
CA HIS A 340 23.09 23.29 9.42
C HIS A 340 21.89 22.78 10.22
N GLU A 341 21.00 23.66 10.65
CA GLU A 341 19.86 23.31 11.50
C GLU A 341 18.59 24.06 11.10
N LEU A 342 17.47 23.33 10.97
CA LEU A 342 16.14 23.93 10.81
C LEU A 342 15.44 23.99 12.17
N SER A 343 15.17 25.21 12.64
CA SER A 343 14.70 25.46 14.02
C SER A 343 13.17 25.47 14.20
N SER A 344 12.39 25.31 13.12
CA SER A 344 10.93 25.29 13.20
C SER A 344 10.32 24.25 12.27
N SER A 345 9.21 23.64 12.69
CA SER A 345 8.41 22.74 11.85
C SER A 345 7.86 23.47 10.61
N GLU A 346 7.66 24.79 10.66
CA GLU A 346 7.27 25.60 9.51
C GLU A 346 8.40 25.72 8.47
N ASP A 347 9.65 25.95 8.88
CA ASP A 347 10.79 25.97 7.96
C ASP A 347 11.01 24.61 7.31
N LEU A 348 10.77 23.51 8.04
CA LEU A 348 10.79 22.16 7.46
C LEU A 348 9.70 21.99 6.41
N ILE A 349 8.44 22.31 6.73
CA ILE A 349 7.31 22.18 5.81
C ILE A 349 7.57 23.03 4.56
N LEU A 350 8.07 24.25 4.72
CA LEU A 350 8.46 25.12 3.62
C LEU A 350 9.55 24.45 2.77
N PHE A 351 10.59 23.89 3.40
CA PHE A 351 11.70 23.25 2.71
C PHE A 351 11.26 22.04 1.87
N ILE A 352 10.51 21.10 2.44
CA ILE A 352 10.07 19.88 1.75
C ILE A 352 9.09 20.16 0.59
N ASN A 353 8.31 21.23 0.67
CA ASN A 353 7.35 21.59 -0.39
C ASN A 353 8.03 22.31 -1.57
N ILE A 354 9.10 23.06 -1.34
CA ILE A 354 9.74 23.86 -2.39
C ILE A 354 11.02 23.21 -2.93
N ALA A 355 11.81 22.52 -2.11
CA ALA A 355 13.07 21.92 -2.52
C ALA A 355 12.84 20.62 -3.30
N ASN A 356 13.75 20.29 -4.22
CA ASN A 356 13.74 18.98 -4.86
C ASN A 356 14.50 17.95 -4.00
N SER A 357 14.28 16.67 -4.26
CA SER A 357 14.91 15.58 -3.51
C SER A 357 16.45 15.66 -3.49
N THR A 358 17.08 16.15 -4.56
CA THR A 358 18.54 16.27 -4.67
C THR A 358 19.08 17.33 -3.70
N THR A 359 18.46 18.51 -3.66
CA THR A 359 18.84 19.59 -2.74
C THR A 359 18.67 19.16 -1.27
N ILE A 360 17.56 18.50 -0.94
CA ILE A 360 17.32 17.97 0.41
C ILE A 360 18.43 16.97 0.78
N ARG A 361 18.79 16.08 -0.17
CA ARG A 361 19.82 15.06 0.04
C ARG A 361 21.21 15.64 0.26
N GLU A 362 21.59 16.63 -0.54
CA GLU A 362 22.86 17.35 -0.39
C GLU A 362 22.94 18.03 0.97
N TRP A 363 21.87 18.67 1.41
CA TRP A 363 21.80 19.31 2.72
C TRP A 363 21.96 18.30 3.88
N ILE A 364 21.26 17.17 3.84
CA ILE A 364 21.43 16.08 4.83
C ILE A 364 22.86 15.54 4.82
N ASN A 365 23.43 15.28 3.64
CA ASN A 365 24.79 14.75 3.51
C ASN A 365 25.86 15.73 4.03
N ASN A 366 25.55 17.03 4.04
CA ASN A 366 26.40 18.08 4.61
C ASN A 366 26.20 18.28 6.13
N GLY A 367 25.46 17.38 6.79
CA GLY A 367 25.23 17.42 8.24
C GLY A 367 24.03 18.26 8.67
N GLY A 368 23.05 18.46 7.77
CA GLY A 368 21.79 19.13 8.12
C GLY A 368 20.96 18.36 9.13
N GLU A 369 20.50 19.04 10.20
CA GLU A 369 19.69 18.48 11.28
C GLU A 369 18.46 19.35 11.59
N ILE A 370 17.53 18.83 12.39
CA ILE A 370 16.30 19.53 12.79
C ILE A 370 16.31 19.71 14.30
N SER A 371 16.11 20.93 14.78
CA SER A 371 15.81 21.22 16.19
C SER A 371 14.32 21.04 16.44
N SER A 372 13.97 20.34 17.51
CA SER A 372 12.73 20.59 18.24
C SER A 372 13.00 20.41 19.74
N GLU A 373 12.27 21.15 20.57
CA GLU A 373 12.24 20.94 22.02
C GLU A 373 11.50 19.63 22.38
N ASP A 374 10.60 19.19 21.47
CA ASP A 374 9.89 17.92 21.56
C ASP A 374 10.67 16.83 20.79
N GLU A 375 11.16 15.84 21.53
CA GLU A 375 11.92 14.71 21.01
C GLU A 375 11.08 13.78 20.11
N LEU A 376 9.75 13.71 20.29
CA LEU A 376 8.84 12.97 19.39
C LEU A 376 8.67 13.73 18.07
N GLU A 377 8.46 15.04 18.15
CA GLU A 377 8.35 15.90 16.96
C GLU A 377 9.65 15.91 16.16
N LYS A 378 10.80 15.93 16.83
CA LYS A 378 12.12 15.84 16.21
C LYS A 378 12.29 14.56 15.39
N GLU A 379 11.96 13.40 15.94
CA GLU A 379 12.05 12.13 15.21
C GLU A 379 11.05 12.05 14.05
N PHE A 380 9.84 12.56 14.24
CA PHE A 380 8.84 12.65 13.18
C PHE A 380 9.35 13.50 12.01
N ASN A 381 9.87 14.68 12.31
CA ASN A 381 10.42 15.63 11.35
C ASN A 381 11.63 15.04 10.60
N GLN A 382 12.53 14.34 11.30
CA GLN A 382 13.67 13.67 10.69
C GLN A 382 13.25 12.56 9.73
N LEU A 383 12.26 11.75 10.11
CA LEU A 383 11.72 10.69 9.26
C LEU A 383 11.06 11.26 8.00
N GLU A 384 10.28 12.34 8.13
CA GLU A 384 9.66 13.03 7.00
C GLU A 384 10.72 13.54 6.03
N LEU A 385 11.76 14.21 6.54
CA LEU A 385 12.86 14.70 5.72
C LEU A 385 13.60 13.58 4.97
N LEU A 386 13.89 12.46 5.63
CA LEU A 386 14.49 11.28 5.00
C LEU A 386 13.61 10.70 3.88
N CYS A 387 12.29 10.70 4.09
CA CYS A 387 11.33 10.25 3.09
C CYS A 387 11.35 11.13 1.84
N TYR A 388 11.45 12.46 1.99
CA TYR A 388 11.56 13.40 0.85
C TYR A 388 12.94 13.39 0.18
N ALA A 389 14.00 13.00 0.90
CA ALA A 389 15.35 12.86 0.35
C ALA A 389 15.56 11.56 -0.46
N ASN A 390 14.66 10.58 -0.31
CA ASN A 390 14.79 9.23 -0.83
C ASN A 390 15.05 9.20 -2.35
N ASP A 391 16.09 8.49 -2.80
CA ASP A 391 16.35 8.14 -4.21
C ASP A 391 15.86 6.74 -4.60
N GLY A 392 15.30 5.99 -3.66
CA GLY A 392 15.04 4.57 -3.85
C GLY A 392 16.28 3.70 -3.68
N SER A 393 17.43 4.25 -3.25
CA SER A 393 18.59 3.42 -2.95
C SER A 393 18.36 2.55 -1.70
N PRO A 394 18.99 1.37 -1.61
CA PRO A 394 18.92 0.52 -0.42
C PRO A 394 19.40 1.22 0.86
N LYS A 395 20.36 2.15 0.73
CA LYS A 395 20.89 2.95 1.83
C LYS A 395 19.79 3.83 2.46
N TYR A 396 19.06 4.58 1.63
CA TYR A 396 17.97 5.44 2.11
C TYR A 396 16.80 4.63 2.65
N THR A 397 16.42 3.54 1.97
CA THR A 397 15.38 2.63 2.44
C THR A 397 15.69 2.10 3.84
N THR A 398 16.94 1.68 4.09
CA THR A 398 17.38 1.21 5.41
C THR A 398 17.36 2.32 6.46
N ALA A 399 17.75 3.55 6.10
CA ALA A 399 17.73 4.69 7.00
C ALA A 399 16.30 5.07 7.41
N ILE A 400 15.37 5.11 6.44
CA ILE A 400 13.94 5.36 6.67
C ILE A 400 13.35 4.29 7.59
N THR A 401 13.63 3.01 7.34
CA THR A 401 13.14 1.92 8.20
C THR A 401 13.60 2.10 9.64
N LYS A 402 14.89 2.39 9.86
CA LYS A 402 15.43 2.62 11.20
C LYS A 402 14.81 3.82 11.90
N ALA A 403 14.65 4.93 11.17
CA ALA A 403 14.01 6.14 11.72
C ALA A 403 12.52 5.90 12.04
N ALA A 404 11.81 5.12 11.21
CA ALA A 404 10.43 4.73 11.48
C ALA A 404 10.32 3.82 12.71
N ASP A 405 11.20 2.84 12.86
CA ASP A 405 11.21 1.96 14.04
C ASP A 405 11.56 2.75 15.33
N SER A 406 12.45 3.74 15.23
CA SER A 406 12.75 4.68 16.33
C SER A 406 11.51 5.47 16.74
N LEU A 407 10.85 6.13 15.79
CA LEU A 407 9.64 6.91 16.05
C LEU A 407 8.55 6.05 16.72
N LEU A 408 8.35 4.82 16.24
CA LEU A 408 7.38 3.89 16.80
C LEU A 408 7.70 3.45 18.23
N SER A 409 8.98 3.41 18.61
CA SER A 409 9.35 3.15 20.01
C SER A 409 8.93 4.29 20.93
N LYS A 410 9.16 5.55 20.53
CA LYS A 410 8.71 6.74 21.29
C LYS A 410 7.19 6.86 21.39
N ILE A 411 6.45 6.62 20.31
CA ILE A 411 4.97 6.67 20.31
C ILE A 411 4.35 5.65 21.28
N LYS A 412 5.05 4.55 21.60
CA LYS A 412 4.57 3.60 22.61
C LYS A 412 4.67 4.13 24.04
N GLU A 413 5.57 5.07 24.28
CA GLU A 413 5.84 5.64 25.60
C GLU A 413 4.96 6.86 25.89
N GLU A 414 4.57 7.62 24.86
CA GLU A 414 3.83 8.88 24.98
C GLU A 414 2.61 8.96 24.05
N PRO A 415 1.51 9.63 24.45
CA PRO A 415 0.34 9.79 23.59
C PRO A 415 0.67 10.60 22.33
N CYS A 416 0.28 10.07 21.16
CA CYS A 416 0.56 10.70 19.86
C CYS A 416 -0.24 12.00 19.69
N ASN A 417 0.43 13.15 19.87
CA ASN A 417 -0.11 14.49 19.61
C ASN A 417 0.33 15.07 18.25
N LEU A 418 0.74 14.21 17.31
CA LEU A 418 1.23 14.62 16.01
C LEU A 418 0.07 15.06 15.10
N ASN A 419 0.35 16.02 14.21
CA ASN A 419 -0.65 16.54 13.27
C ASN A 419 -1.14 15.44 12.32
N PRO A 420 -2.45 15.09 12.31
CA PRO A 420 -2.98 14.00 11.49
C PRO A 420 -2.85 14.21 9.98
N LEU A 421 -2.80 15.46 9.50
CA LEU A 421 -2.53 15.76 8.08
C LEU A 421 -1.12 15.30 7.69
N ARG A 422 -0.13 15.63 8.52
CA ARG A 422 1.27 15.21 8.32
C ARG A 422 1.42 13.69 8.46
N ILE A 423 0.75 13.08 9.44
CA ILE A 423 0.75 11.61 9.58
C ILE A 423 0.17 10.94 8.34
N LYS A 424 -0.92 11.48 7.77
CA LYS A 424 -1.54 10.97 6.54
C LYS A 424 -0.56 11.03 5.37
N GLU A 425 0.18 12.11 5.21
CA GLU A 425 1.19 12.27 4.15
C GLU A 425 2.37 11.34 4.35
N LEU A 426 2.97 11.34 5.55
CA LEU A 426 4.06 10.46 5.91
C LEU A 426 3.67 8.99 5.70
N SER A 427 2.51 8.56 6.19
CA SER A 427 2.01 7.19 6.02
C SER A 427 1.82 6.81 4.56
N THR A 428 1.41 7.76 3.71
CA THR A 428 1.31 7.53 2.26
C THR A 428 2.69 7.29 1.64
N ILE A 429 3.70 8.05 2.06
CA ILE A 429 5.07 7.90 1.57
C ILE A 429 5.70 6.59 2.08
N LEU A 430 5.52 6.26 3.35
CA LEU A 430 5.99 5.01 3.95
C LEU A 430 5.34 3.78 3.29
N LEU A 431 4.05 3.82 2.95
CA LEU A 431 3.41 2.75 2.18
C LEU A 431 4.05 2.56 0.81
N ARG A 432 4.34 3.66 0.08
CA ARG A 432 5.04 3.59 -1.20
C ARG A 432 6.47 3.06 -1.07
N ALA A 433 7.09 3.23 0.09
CA ALA A 433 8.40 2.67 0.43
C ALA A 433 8.36 1.22 0.95
N GLY A 434 7.19 0.56 0.92
CA GLY A 434 7.05 -0.84 1.37
C GLY A 434 7.00 -1.03 2.89
N LEU A 435 6.81 0.05 3.67
CA LEU A 435 6.82 0.03 5.14
C LEU A 435 5.42 -0.09 5.75
N ALA A 436 4.57 -0.95 5.17
CA ALA A 436 3.19 -1.11 5.57
C ALA A 436 3.01 -1.56 7.04
N THR A 437 3.94 -2.36 7.56
CA THR A 437 3.92 -2.77 8.98
C THR A 437 4.09 -1.56 9.90
N GLN A 438 5.06 -0.71 9.62
CA GLN A 438 5.33 0.49 10.41
C GLN A 438 4.14 1.45 10.36
N VAL A 439 3.50 1.59 9.19
CA VAL A 439 2.27 2.39 9.04
C VAL A 439 1.13 1.81 9.86
N CYS A 440 0.95 0.49 9.89
CA CYS A 440 -0.05 -0.14 10.76
C CYS A 440 0.22 0.18 12.24
N ALA A 441 1.48 0.05 12.68
CA ALA A 441 1.85 0.33 14.06
C ALA A 441 1.67 1.82 14.42
N LEU A 442 1.94 2.73 13.49
CA LEU A 442 1.76 4.18 13.65
C LEU A 442 0.30 4.56 13.79
N LEU A 443 -0.57 4.00 12.94
CA LEU A 443 -1.98 4.40 12.87
C LEU A 443 -2.88 3.64 13.87
N HIS A 444 -2.56 2.39 14.20
CA HIS A 444 -3.35 1.56 15.09
C HIS A 444 -3.80 2.24 16.40
N PRO A 445 -2.94 2.95 17.16
CA PRO A 445 -3.36 3.59 18.41
C PRO A 445 -4.31 4.79 18.20
N MET A 446 -4.38 5.35 17.00
CA MET A 446 -5.16 6.56 16.69
C MET A 446 -6.56 6.25 16.14
N ILE A 447 -6.79 5.05 15.61
CA ILE A 447 -8.05 4.67 14.98
C ILE A 447 -9.08 4.26 16.06
N PRO A 448 -10.34 4.75 16.01
CA PRO A 448 -11.40 4.28 16.89
C PRO A 448 -11.57 2.76 16.81
N LYS A 449 -11.82 2.11 17.95
CA LYS A 449 -11.97 0.63 18.00
C LYS A 449 -13.31 0.12 17.46
N THR A 450 -14.34 0.97 17.51
CA THR A 450 -15.72 0.68 17.11
C THR A 450 -16.34 1.95 16.53
N ASP A 451 -17.46 1.82 15.81
CA ASP A 451 -18.17 2.95 15.20
C ASP A 451 -17.26 3.77 14.28
N ILE A 452 -16.59 3.07 13.36
CA ILE A 452 -15.59 3.65 12.47
C ILE A 452 -16.28 4.19 11.20
N TRP A 453 -15.85 5.34 10.71
CA TRP A 453 -16.16 5.82 9.37
C TRP A 453 -14.92 5.87 8.50
N LEU A 454 -15.09 5.84 7.18
CA LEU A 454 -14.00 5.79 6.21
C LEU A 454 -13.31 7.16 6.02
N SER A 455 -12.60 7.63 7.04
CA SER A 455 -11.78 8.83 6.96
C SER A 455 -10.52 8.62 6.09
N PRO A 456 -9.83 9.69 5.65
CA PRO A 456 -8.58 9.56 4.89
C PRO A 456 -7.51 8.71 5.59
N ILE A 457 -7.37 8.82 6.91
CA ILE A 457 -6.43 8.00 7.69
C ILE A 457 -6.92 6.54 7.76
N VAL A 458 -8.21 6.30 7.94
CA VAL A 458 -8.76 4.93 7.92
C VAL A 458 -8.55 4.25 6.57
N LYS A 459 -8.67 4.98 5.45
CA LYS A 459 -8.33 4.44 4.11
C LYS A 459 -6.88 3.99 4.02
N ILE A 460 -5.94 4.80 4.53
CA ILE A 460 -4.51 4.45 4.57
C ILE A 460 -4.27 3.26 5.48
N TYR A 461 -4.92 3.23 6.64
CA TYR A 461 -4.82 2.13 7.58
C TYR A 461 -5.30 0.80 6.97
N ILE A 462 -6.44 0.80 6.28
CA ILE A 462 -6.95 -0.37 5.56
C ILE A 462 -5.96 -0.86 4.49
N ASN A 463 -5.38 0.05 3.71
CA ASN A 463 -4.34 -0.31 2.74
C ASN A 463 -3.11 -0.90 3.44
N ALA A 464 -2.66 -0.29 4.53
CA ALA A 464 -1.53 -0.78 5.31
C ALA A 464 -1.79 -2.19 5.85
N LEU A 465 -2.98 -2.45 6.38
CA LEU A 465 -3.37 -3.78 6.89
C LEU A 465 -3.41 -4.82 5.76
N LEU A 466 -3.85 -4.46 4.56
CA LEU A 466 -3.84 -5.32 3.39
C LEU A 466 -2.41 -5.66 2.91
N GLU A 467 -1.55 -4.65 2.79
CA GLU A 467 -0.16 -4.86 2.32
C GLU A 467 0.67 -5.64 3.35
N SER A 468 0.42 -5.42 4.65
CA SER A 468 1.06 -6.17 5.75
C SER A 468 0.32 -7.46 6.15
N GLN A 469 -0.75 -7.83 5.42
CA GLN A 469 -1.59 -9.00 5.66
C GLN A 469 -2.01 -9.19 7.14
N GLN A 470 -2.37 -8.10 7.81
CA GLN A 470 -3.01 -8.11 9.14
C GLN A 470 -4.52 -8.33 8.98
N LEU A 471 -4.91 -9.50 8.46
CA LEU A 471 -6.28 -9.78 7.99
C LEU A 471 -7.30 -9.88 9.13
N THR A 472 -6.93 -10.40 10.30
CA THR A 472 -7.82 -10.43 11.47
C THR A 472 -8.12 -9.02 11.96
N THR A 473 -7.10 -8.17 11.98
CA THR A 473 -7.27 -6.76 12.34
C THR A 473 -8.09 -6.02 11.28
N LEU A 474 -7.89 -6.31 10.00
CA LEU A 474 -8.68 -5.77 8.90
C LEU A 474 -10.17 -6.17 8.98
N ASP A 475 -10.49 -7.43 9.24
CA ASP A 475 -11.87 -7.91 9.36
C ASP A 475 -12.62 -7.21 10.52
N ARG A 476 -11.93 -6.93 11.63
CA ARG A 476 -12.47 -6.12 12.74
C ARG A 476 -12.78 -4.70 12.31
N VAL A 477 -11.88 -4.06 11.55
CA VAL A 477 -12.11 -2.71 11.00
C VAL A 477 -13.32 -2.72 10.06
N PHE A 478 -13.43 -3.69 9.16
CA PHE A 478 -14.60 -3.82 8.29
C PHE A 478 -15.89 -4.01 9.07
N SER A 479 -15.88 -4.83 10.12
CA SER A 479 -17.04 -5.08 10.97
C SER A 479 -17.46 -3.87 11.80
N ALA A 480 -16.52 -2.96 12.10
CA ALA A 480 -16.78 -1.72 12.82
C ALA A 480 -17.29 -0.58 11.93
N ILE A 481 -17.24 -0.73 10.60
CA ILE A 481 -17.81 0.22 9.64
C ILE A 481 -19.22 -0.24 9.25
N ASN A 482 -20.19 0.65 9.34
CA ASN A 482 -21.57 0.36 8.94
C ASN A 482 -21.64 -0.08 7.46
N SER A 483 -22.21 -1.26 7.19
CA SER A 483 -22.31 -1.85 5.85
C SER A 483 -23.05 -0.97 4.83
N ASN A 484 -23.94 -0.09 5.30
CA ASN A 484 -24.68 0.83 4.43
C ASN A 484 -23.79 1.96 3.89
N ASP A 485 -22.66 2.24 4.54
CA ASP A 485 -21.71 3.28 4.16
C ASP A 485 -20.55 2.73 3.30
N TRP A 486 -20.63 1.47 2.87
CA TRP A 486 -19.57 0.84 2.07
C TRP A 486 -19.53 1.40 0.65
N CYS A 487 -18.41 2.06 0.32
CA CYS A 487 -18.11 2.52 -1.03
C CYS A 487 -17.29 1.50 -1.83
N GLU A 488 -16.98 1.82 -3.08
CA GLU A 488 -16.22 0.98 -4.01
C GLU A 488 -14.82 0.61 -3.48
N PHE A 489 -14.18 1.49 -2.70
CA PHE A 489 -12.89 1.22 -2.07
C PHE A 489 -12.99 0.09 -1.02
N LEU A 490 -14.02 0.11 -0.17
CA LEU A 490 -14.20 -0.91 0.86
C LEU A 490 -14.52 -2.28 0.25
N TRP A 491 -15.33 -2.32 -0.81
CA TRP A 491 -15.59 -3.56 -1.53
C TRP A 491 -14.34 -4.12 -2.22
N GLN A 492 -13.49 -3.26 -2.81
CA GLN A 492 -12.19 -3.69 -3.34
C GLN A 492 -11.28 -4.23 -2.23
N ALA A 493 -11.19 -3.54 -1.10
CA ALA A 493 -10.40 -3.96 0.03
C ALA A 493 -10.88 -5.31 0.58
N LYS A 494 -12.20 -5.51 0.70
CA LYS A 494 -12.81 -6.79 1.11
C LYS A 494 -12.53 -7.90 0.09
N ALA A 495 -12.58 -7.60 -1.21
CA ALA A 495 -12.23 -8.57 -2.24
C ALA A 495 -10.77 -9.03 -2.13
N ARG A 496 -9.83 -8.12 -1.86
CA ARG A 496 -8.40 -8.44 -1.66
C ARG A 496 -8.17 -9.32 -0.42
N GLU A 497 -8.86 -9.03 0.68
CA GLU A 497 -8.83 -9.90 1.86
C GLU A 497 -9.31 -11.31 1.54
N LEU A 498 -10.47 -11.43 0.89
CA LEU A 498 -11.05 -12.72 0.50
C LEU A 498 -10.15 -13.47 -0.49
N ASP A 499 -9.46 -12.77 -1.38
CA ASP A 499 -8.46 -13.32 -2.28
C ASP A 499 -7.24 -13.89 -1.52
N TYR A 500 -6.76 -13.19 -0.49
CA TYR A 500 -5.71 -13.71 0.39
C TYR A 500 -6.11 -14.97 1.17
N LEU A 501 -7.41 -15.16 1.39
CA LEU A 501 -8.01 -16.36 1.99
C LEU A 501 -8.35 -17.45 0.96
N ASN A 502 -8.11 -17.18 -0.33
CA ASN A 502 -8.49 -18.03 -1.45
C ASN A 502 -10.02 -18.31 -1.52
N GLU A 503 -10.84 -17.38 -1.03
CA GLU A 503 -12.30 -17.41 -1.12
C GLU A 503 -12.80 -16.71 -2.40
N LEU A 504 -12.36 -17.21 -3.56
CA LEU A 504 -12.50 -16.53 -4.86
C LEU A 504 -13.95 -16.19 -5.24
N ASP A 505 -14.93 -17.02 -4.89
CA ASP A 505 -16.36 -16.74 -5.12
C ASP A 505 -16.84 -15.48 -4.39
N LYS A 506 -16.44 -15.34 -3.12
CA LYS A 506 -16.80 -14.16 -2.32
C LYS A 506 -16.00 -12.94 -2.80
N ALA A 507 -14.74 -13.11 -3.17
CA ALA A 507 -13.90 -12.04 -3.72
C ALA A 507 -14.49 -11.47 -5.03
N VAL A 508 -14.89 -12.34 -5.96
CA VAL A 508 -15.59 -11.95 -7.20
C VAL A 508 -16.91 -11.24 -6.89
N SER A 509 -17.67 -11.72 -5.90
CA SER A 509 -18.94 -11.09 -5.50
C SER A 509 -18.73 -9.70 -4.90
N ALA A 510 -17.68 -9.49 -4.10
CA ALA A 510 -17.30 -8.19 -3.58
C ALA A 510 -16.87 -7.23 -4.71
N MET A 511 -16.08 -7.71 -5.67
CA MET A 511 -15.69 -6.90 -6.84
C MET A 511 -16.86 -6.49 -7.72
N LYS A 512 -17.88 -7.36 -7.88
CA LYS A 512 -19.12 -6.98 -8.59
C LYS A 512 -19.84 -5.82 -7.91
N LYS A 513 -19.93 -5.83 -6.57
CA LYS A 513 -20.50 -4.69 -5.82
C LYS A 513 -19.67 -3.41 -5.98
N ALA A 514 -18.34 -3.53 -5.98
CA ALA A 514 -17.47 -2.38 -6.26
C ALA A 514 -17.73 -1.82 -7.68
N LEU A 515 -17.91 -2.71 -8.66
CA LEU A 515 -18.19 -2.34 -10.04
C LEU A 515 -19.57 -1.69 -10.23
N GLU A 516 -20.59 -2.13 -9.49
CA GLU A 516 -21.92 -1.49 -9.48
C GLU A 516 -21.83 -0.03 -9.03
N LEU A 517 -20.97 0.27 -8.05
CA LEU A 517 -20.74 1.63 -7.55
C LEU A 517 -19.84 2.47 -8.47
N SER A 518 -18.89 1.85 -9.17
CA SER A 518 -17.94 2.54 -10.06
C SER A 518 -17.68 1.76 -11.36
N PRO A 519 -18.63 1.79 -12.33
CA PRO A 519 -18.60 0.93 -13.51
C PRO A 519 -17.49 1.25 -14.52
N LYS A 520 -16.88 2.43 -14.41
CA LYS A 520 -15.80 2.93 -15.28
C LYS A 520 -14.42 2.88 -14.61
N SER A 521 -14.28 2.19 -13.48
CA SER A 521 -12.99 2.06 -12.80
C SER A 521 -12.11 0.99 -13.47
N LEU A 522 -10.96 1.42 -14.03
CA LEU A 522 -9.97 0.51 -14.63
C LEU A 522 -9.47 -0.53 -13.63
N GLY A 523 -9.13 -0.12 -12.41
CA GLY A 523 -8.60 -1.02 -11.39
C GLY A 523 -9.61 -2.09 -10.93
N ILE A 524 -10.91 -1.76 -10.92
CA ILE A 524 -11.96 -2.72 -10.58
C ILE A 524 -12.10 -3.78 -11.66
N TRP A 525 -12.08 -3.38 -12.93
CA TRP A 525 -12.13 -4.31 -14.06
C TRP A 525 -10.89 -5.20 -14.12
N ASP A 526 -9.69 -4.62 -14.04
CA ASP A 526 -8.42 -5.35 -14.02
C ASP A 526 -8.42 -6.45 -12.95
N TYR A 527 -8.78 -6.10 -11.71
CA TYR A 527 -8.78 -7.06 -10.62
C TYR A 527 -9.94 -8.06 -10.68
N LEU A 528 -11.13 -7.68 -11.18
CA LEU A 528 -12.22 -8.62 -11.40
C LEU A 528 -11.86 -9.67 -12.45
N ILE A 529 -11.26 -9.27 -13.58
CA ILE A 529 -10.82 -10.20 -14.63
C ILE A 529 -9.73 -11.14 -14.10
N TYR A 530 -8.77 -10.61 -13.34
CA TYR A 530 -7.77 -11.40 -12.62
C TYR A 530 -8.43 -12.48 -11.73
N LEU A 531 -9.40 -12.11 -10.90
CA LEU A 531 -10.09 -13.06 -10.00
C LEU A 531 -10.90 -14.11 -10.78
N LEU A 532 -11.59 -13.71 -11.86
CA LEU A 532 -12.36 -14.62 -12.70
C LEU A 532 -11.46 -15.67 -13.39
N LYS A 533 -10.27 -15.25 -13.84
CA LYS A 533 -9.25 -16.15 -14.40
C LYS A 533 -8.70 -17.09 -13.34
N ARG A 534 -8.32 -16.57 -12.16
CA ARG A 534 -7.81 -17.38 -11.03
C ARG A 534 -8.84 -18.39 -10.52
N LYS A 535 -10.13 -18.04 -10.55
CA LYS A 535 -11.25 -18.94 -10.23
C LYS A 535 -11.47 -20.05 -11.28
N ASN A 536 -10.83 -19.96 -12.44
CA ASN A 536 -11.08 -20.83 -13.60
C ASN A 536 -12.56 -20.79 -14.04
N THR A 537 -13.09 -19.57 -14.20
CA THR A 537 -14.48 -19.35 -14.63
C THR A 537 -14.70 -19.94 -16.03
N GLU A 538 -15.88 -20.56 -16.25
CA GLU A 538 -16.26 -21.12 -17.55
C GLU A 538 -16.09 -20.09 -18.68
N LEU A 539 -15.48 -20.51 -19.80
CA LEU A 539 -15.11 -19.63 -20.92
C LEU A 539 -16.27 -18.76 -21.42
N ALA A 540 -17.48 -19.31 -21.54
CA ALA A 540 -18.65 -18.56 -21.99
C ALA A 540 -18.99 -17.40 -21.05
N SER A 541 -18.99 -17.66 -19.74
CA SER A 541 -19.21 -16.64 -18.71
C SER A 541 -18.06 -15.63 -18.68
N TYR A 542 -16.82 -16.09 -18.82
CA TYR A 542 -15.64 -15.21 -18.86
C TYR A 542 -15.70 -14.23 -20.06
N GLN A 543 -16.06 -14.72 -21.25
CA GLN A 543 -16.24 -13.89 -22.44
C GLN A 543 -17.37 -12.86 -22.27
N GLU A 544 -18.45 -13.19 -21.55
CA GLU A 544 -19.51 -12.21 -21.27
C GLU A 544 -18.98 -11.01 -20.46
N TYR A 545 -18.07 -11.23 -19.52
CA TYR A 545 -17.42 -10.15 -18.77
C TYR A 545 -16.48 -9.32 -19.64
N LEU A 546 -15.65 -9.96 -20.47
CA LEU A 546 -14.74 -9.25 -21.38
C LEU A 546 -15.50 -8.32 -22.33
N ASN A 547 -16.67 -8.76 -22.83
CA ASN A 547 -17.54 -7.96 -23.69
C ASN A 547 -18.15 -6.73 -22.99
N LYS A 548 -18.22 -6.71 -21.66
CA LYS A 548 -18.79 -5.61 -20.87
C LYS A 548 -17.76 -4.54 -20.49
N ILE A 549 -16.47 -4.77 -20.72
CA ILE A 549 -15.40 -3.82 -20.40
C ILE A 549 -15.60 -2.55 -21.25
N PRO A 550 -15.82 -1.37 -20.64
CA PRO A 550 -15.94 -0.12 -21.38
C PRO A 550 -14.60 0.25 -22.01
N THR A 551 -14.56 0.51 -23.32
CA THR A 551 -13.31 0.79 -24.03
C THR A 551 -12.66 2.11 -23.59
N GLU A 552 -13.44 3.04 -23.02
CA GLU A 552 -12.97 4.33 -22.53
C GLU A 552 -11.98 4.19 -21.37
N ILE A 553 -12.07 3.13 -20.56
CA ILE A 553 -11.13 2.90 -19.44
C ILE A 553 -9.75 2.48 -19.94
N LEU A 554 -9.65 2.04 -21.20
CA LEU A 554 -8.42 1.62 -21.87
C LEU A 554 -7.77 2.77 -22.65
N ALA A 555 -8.32 3.99 -22.59
CA ALA A 555 -7.89 5.09 -23.44
C ALA A 555 -6.44 5.55 -23.21
N LYS A 556 -5.85 5.28 -22.04
CA LYS A 556 -4.46 5.65 -21.72
C LYS A 556 -3.59 4.42 -21.45
N PRO A 557 -2.34 4.42 -21.94
CA PRO A 557 -1.39 3.35 -21.64
C PRO A 557 -0.98 3.41 -20.16
N ASN A 558 -1.16 2.28 -19.47
CA ASN A 558 -0.57 1.97 -18.17
C ASN A 558 -0.53 0.45 -18.00
N GLU A 559 -0.01 -0.04 -16.88
CA GLU A 559 0.14 -1.47 -16.62
C GLU A 559 -1.21 -2.21 -16.59
N GLN A 560 -2.22 -1.66 -15.91
CA GLN A 560 -3.55 -2.27 -15.78
C GLN A 560 -4.28 -2.33 -17.12
N SER A 561 -4.24 -1.24 -17.91
CA SER A 561 -4.84 -1.23 -19.25
C SER A 561 -4.12 -2.20 -20.18
N SER A 562 -2.79 -2.32 -20.06
CA SER A 562 -2.01 -3.31 -20.83
C SER A 562 -2.42 -4.74 -20.48
N ARG A 563 -2.56 -5.09 -19.19
CA ARG A 563 -3.05 -6.41 -18.75
C ARG A 563 -4.42 -6.74 -19.34
N LEU A 564 -5.37 -5.82 -19.26
CA LEU A 564 -6.70 -6.02 -19.84
C LEU A 564 -6.65 -6.18 -21.37
N LEU A 565 -5.79 -5.42 -22.06
CA LEU A 565 -5.60 -5.60 -23.50
C LEU A 565 -5.03 -6.97 -23.86
N PHE A 566 -4.12 -7.52 -23.05
CA PHE A 566 -3.63 -8.89 -23.24
C PHE A 566 -4.75 -9.91 -23.07
N GLU A 567 -5.57 -9.77 -22.04
CA GLU A 567 -6.72 -10.66 -21.82
C GLU A 567 -7.73 -10.58 -22.96
N LEU A 568 -7.99 -9.37 -23.48
CA LEU A 568 -8.85 -9.17 -24.66
C LEU A 568 -8.24 -9.81 -25.92
N ALA A 569 -6.94 -9.65 -26.16
CA ALA A 569 -6.26 -10.23 -27.32
C ALA A 569 -6.29 -11.76 -27.28
N ALA A 570 -5.93 -12.36 -26.14
CA ALA A 570 -5.91 -13.80 -25.94
C ALA A 570 -7.29 -14.46 -26.10
N ASN A 571 -8.37 -13.71 -25.91
CA ASN A 571 -9.75 -14.20 -25.99
C ASN A 571 -10.50 -13.72 -27.25
N GLY A 572 -9.78 -13.32 -28.30
CA GLY A 572 -10.38 -13.06 -29.62
C GLY A 572 -10.97 -11.66 -29.82
N HIS A 573 -10.79 -10.73 -28.89
CA HIS A 573 -11.25 -9.33 -29.01
C HIS A 573 -10.20 -8.41 -29.65
N TYR A 574 -9.40 -8.92 -30.59
CA TYR A 574 -8.24 -8.22 -31.15
C TYR A 574 -8.61 -6.90 -31.85
N GLY A 575 -9.81 -6.81 -32.45
CA GLY A 575 -10.27 -5.56 -33.05
C GLY A 575 -10.39 -4.40 -32.06
N ILE A 576 -10.76 -4.66 -30.80
CA ILE A 576 -10.78 -3.63 -29.74
C ILE A 576 -9.34 -3.24 -29.40
N VAL A 577 -8.47 -4.24 -29.26
CA VAL A 577 -7.05 -4.05 -28.91
C VAL A 577 -6.32 -3.22 -29.95
N GLU A 578 -6.44 -3.58 -31.24
CA GLU A 578 -5.85 -2.85 -32.35
C GLU A 578 -6.33 -1.40 -32.38
N ASN A 579 -7.64 -1.15 -32.26
CA ASN A 579 -8.16 0.21 -32.24
C ASN A 579 -7.58 1.03 -31.07
N THR A 580 -7.48 0.44 -29.88
CA THR A 580 -6.94 1.12 -28.69
C THR A 580 -5.45 1.45 -28.84
N ILE A 581 -4.63 0.48 -29.24
CA ILE A 581 -3.18 0.66 -29.43
C ILE A 581 -2.88 1.69 -30.52
N VAL A 582 -3.62 1.66 -31.63
CA VAL A 582 -3.47 2.65 -32.69
C VAL A 582 -3.85 4.04 -32.18
N ASN A 583 -4.90 4.17 -31.37
CA ASN A 583 -5.26 5.46 -30.77
C ASN A 583 -4.22 5.98 -29.77
N TRP A 584 -3.64 5.10 -28.93
CA TRP A 584 -2.52 5.49 -28.04
C TRP A 584 -1.39 6.14 -28.84
N PHE A 585 -1.00 5.52 -29.96
CA PHE A 585 0.02 6.08 -30.84
C PHE A 585 -0.41 7.40 -31.50
N ILE A 586 -1.66 7.52 -31.97
CA ILE A 586 -2.13 8.76 -32.60
C ILE A 586 -2.10 9.93 -31.62
N ASP A 587 -2.50 9.68 -30.38
CA ASP A 587 -2.59 10.69 -29.32
C ASP A 587 -1.19 11.10 -28.82
N ASP A 588 -0.30 10.13 -28.57
CA ASP A 588 1.07 10.38 -28.11
C ASP A 588 2.06 9.29 -28.57
N PRO A 589 2.70 9.45 -29.75
CA PRO A 589 3.64 8.46 -30.30
C PRO A 589 4.86 8.18 -29.41
N ILE A 590 5.35 9.19 -28.69
CA ILE A 590 6.60 9.08 -27.93
C ILE A 590 6.35 8.27 -26.66
N ASN A 591 5.38 8.69 -25.85
CA ASN A 591 5.10 8.02 -24.57
C ASN A 591 4.45 6.64 -24.77
N SER A 592 3.80 6.39 -25.92
CA SER A 592 3.18 5.10 -26.21
C SER A 592 4.12 4.07 -26.83
N ALA A 593 5.32 4.47 -27.29
CA ALA A 593 6.23 3.57 -27.99
C ALA A 593 6.66 2.35 -27.14
N ILE A 594 6.95 2.55 -25.85
CA ILE A 594 7.31 1.48 -24.91
C ILE A 594 6.12 0.54 -24.65
N PRO A 595 4.94 1.02 -24.20
CA PRO A 595 3.76 0.16 -24.02
C PRO A 595 3.41 -0.68 -25.24
N ILE A 596 3.45 -0.09 -26.44
CA ILE A 596 3.08 -0.77 -27.70
C ILE A 596 4.07 -1.87 -28.07
N THR A 597 5.37 -1.57 -27.98
CA THR A 597 6.41 -2.55 -28.30
C THR A 597 6.44 -3.69 -27.28
N ASN A 598 6.29 -3.39 -25.98
CA ASN A 598 6.14 -4.41 -24.95
C ASN A 598 4.89 -5.26 -25.18
N PHE A 599 3.75 -4.65 -25.53
CA PHE A 599 2.54 -5.38 -25.87
C PHE A 599 2.78 -6.40 -26.98
N HIS A 600 3.35 -5.97 -28.11
CA HIS A 600 3.55 -6.84 -29.26
C HIS A 600 4.54 -7.98 -28.98
N VAL A 601 5.65 -7.70 -28.28
CA VAL A 601 6.64 -8.72 -27.93
C VAL A 601 6.05 -9.77 -26.99
N ASN A 602 5.33 -9.33 -25.95
CA ASN A 602 4.71 -10.24 -25.00
C ASN A 602 3.57 -11.05 -25.63
N GLU A 603 2.73 -10.44 -26.47
CA GLU A 603 1.66 -11.15 -27.18
C GLU A 603 2.25 -12.18 -28.15
N SER A 604 3.33 -11.84 -28.86
CA SER A 604 4.03 -12.76 -29.76
C SER A 604 4.68 -13.93 -29.03
N ALA A 605 5.12 -13.76 -27.78
CA ALA A 605 5.69 -14.84 -26.98
C ALA A 605 4.65 -15.85 -26.48
N ILE A 606 3.37 -15.44 -26.40
CA ILE A 606 2.28 -16.24 -25.82
C ILE A 606 1.36 -16.82 -26.90
N ALA A 607 1.27 -16.19 -28.08
CA ALA A 607 0.39 -16.63 -29.15
C ALA A 607 0.74 -18.04 -29.64
N GLU A 608 -0.27 -18.90 -29.74
CA GLU A 608 -0.13 -20.17 -30.45
C GLU A 608 0.09 -19.90 -31.95
N ASP A 609 1.03 -20.64 -32.57
CA ASP A 609 1.44 -20.49 -33.98
C ASP A 609 0.28 -20.50 -35.02
N ASN A 610 -0.93 -20.89 -34.61
CA ASN A 610 -2.11 -21.04 -35.46
C ASN A 610 -3.23 -20.00 -35.22
N ALA A 611 -3.09 -19.04 -34.30
CA ALA A 611 -4.11 -18.03 -34.09
C ALA A 611 -4.11 -17.01 -35.24
N THR A 612 -5.07 -17.11 -36.17
CA THR A 612 -5.29 -16.09 -37.19
C THR A 612 -5.64 -14.78 -36.53
N ARG A 613 -4.74 -13.80 -36.59
CA ARG A 613 -4.95 -12.43 -36.11
C ARG A 613 -5.60 -11.61 -37.22
N PRO A 614 -6.90 -11.27 -37.14
CA PRO A 614 -7.52 -10.40 -38.14
C PRO A 614 -7.04 -8.97 -37.90
N ILE A 615 -5.92 -8.60 -38.52
CA ILE A 615 -5.45 -7.21 -38.54
C ILE A 615 -6.38 -6.41 -39.45
N LEU A 616 -6.94 -5.32 -38.93
CA LEU A 616 -7.86 -4.47 -39.67
C LEU A 616 -7.11 -3.71 -40.77
N GLU A 617 -7.72 -3.58 -41.95
CA GLU A 617 -7.15 -2.73 -43.01
C GLU A 617 -7.21 -1.24 -42.64
N SER A 618 -8.16 -0.86 -41.78
CA SER A 618 -8.32 0.50 -41.23
C SER A 618 -8.96 0.44 -39.84
N THR A 619 -8.64 1.42 -38.99
CA THR A 619 -9.25 1.62 -37.67
C THR A 619 -10.16 2.85 -37.68
N LYS A 620 -10.91 3.08 -36.59
CA LYS A 620 -11.84 4.22 -36.49
C LYS A 620 -11.19 5.58 -36.82
N ASN A 621 -9.93 5.77 -36.43
CA ASN A 621 -9.21 7.04 -36.57
C ASN A 621 -8.01 6.96 -37.55
N CYS A 622 -7.63 5.77 -38.03
CA CYS A 622 -6.51 5.58 -38.95
C CYS A 622 -6.94 4.82 -40.20
N LEU A 623 -6.65 5.39 -41.37
CA LEU A 623 -6.92 4.74 -42.64
C LEU A 623 -5.91 3.62 -42.91
N THR A 624 -4.60 3.94 -42.90
CA THR A 624 -3.53 3.01 -43.27
C THR A 624 -2.16 3.63 -42.98
N GLY A 625 -1.10 2.83 -43.01
CA GLY A 625 0.28 3.31 -43.05
C GLY A 625 0.92 3.11 -44.42
N PHE A 626 1.88 3.96 -44.79
CA PHE A 626 2.66 3.81 -46.00
C PHE A 626 4.15 3.88 -45.70
N ARG A 627 4.92 2.95 -46.30
CA ARG A 627 6.37 3.10 -46.47
C ARG A 627 6.61 3.58 -47.89
N TYR A 628 7.25 4.72 -48.05
CA TYR A 628 7.51 5.33 -49.35
C TYR A 628 8.91 5.95 -49.38
N SER A 629 9.49 6.03 -50.57
CA SER A 629 10.78 6.70 -50.81
C SER A 629 10.53 8.08 -51.39
N LEU A 630 11.23 9.09 -50.88
CA LEU A 630 11.21 10.46 -51.39
C LEU A 630 12.65 10.85 -51.74
N ASP A 631 12.95 10.96 -53.05
CA ASP A 631 14.32 11.11 -53.59
C ASP A 631 15.32 10.07 -53.03
N GLY A 632 14.90 8.80 -52.94
CA GLY A 632 15.73 7.71 -52.45
C GLY A 632 15.84 7.58 -50.93
N LYS A 633 15.16 8.45 -50.15
CA LYS A 633 15.06 8.33 -48.69
C LYS A 633 13.76 7.67 -48.27
N ASP A 634 13.85 6.49 -47.68
CA ASP A 634 12.71 5.74 -47.15
C ASP A 634 12.13 6.39 -45.90
N THR A 635 10.80 6.53 -45.87
CA THR A 635 10.05 7.06 -44.72
C THR A 635 8.78 6.25 -44.54
N THR A 636 8.37 6.03 -43.29
CA THR A 636 7.08 5.43 -42.94
C THR A 636 6.18 6.48 -42.29
N LYS A 637 4.92 6.59 -42.73
CA LYS A 637 3.93 7.50 -42.12
C LYS A 637 2.54 6.88 -42.02
N LEU A 638 1.80 7.30 -41.00
CA LEU A 638 0.42 6.92 -40.72
C LEU A 638 -0.56 7.98 -41.26
N ILE A 639 -1.63 7.57 -41.95
CA ILE A 639 -2.69 8.47 -42.44
C ILE A 639 -3.91 8.41 -41.52
N VAL A 640 -4.28 9.55 -40.92
CA VAL A 640 -5.33 9.62 -39.88
C VAL A 640 -6.48 10.57 -40.23
N HIS A 641 -7.66 10.29 -39.66
CA HIS A 641 -8.84 11.15 -39.72
C HIS A 641 -8.80 12.21 -38.61
N GLY A 642 -8.91 13.49 -38.96
CA GLY A 642 -9.36 14.55 -38.05
C GLY A 642 -8.46 14.98 -36.88
N THR A 643 -7.29 14.39 -36.64
CA THR A 643 -6.47 14.71 -35.45
C THR A 643 -5.34 15.71 -35.70
N GLU A 644 -5.12 16.63 -34.75
CA GLU A 644 -4.01 17.61 -34.74
C GLU A 644 -2.68 17.07 -34.18
N SER A 645 -2.39 15.77 -34.35
CA SER A 645 -1.09 15.25 -33.92
C SER A 645 0.03 15.92 -34.74
N LYS A 646 0.99 16.54 -34.05
CA LYS A 646 2.12 17.27 -34.66
C LYS A 646 3.33 16.36 -34.94
N HIS A 647 3.24 15.07 -34.63
CA HIS A 647 4.37 14.16 -34.78
C HIS A 647 4.69 13.89 -36.25
N SER A 648 5.98 13.81 -36.57
CA SER A 648 6.47 13.70 -37.96
C SER A 648 6.00 12.43 -38.70
N SER A 649 5.70 11.38 -37.94
CA SER A 649 5.21 10.08 -38.42
C SER A 649 3.73 10.04 -38.76
N ILE A 650 2.95 11.09 -38.45
CA ILE A 650 1.50 11.14 -38.70
C ILE A 650 1.20 12.23 -39.73
N ILE A 651 0.34 11.91 -40.71
CA ILE A 651 -0.16 12.87 -41.69
C ILE A 651 -1.69 12.85 -41.73
N LYS A 652 -2.27 14.05 -41.77
CA LYS A 652 -3.72 14.22 -41.91
C LYS A 652 -4.16 13.70 -43.28
N TYR A 653 -5.30 13.01 -43.32
CA TYR A 653 -5.95 12.58 -44.56
C TYR A 653 -6.12 13.72 -45.59
N SER A 654 -6.41 14.94 -45.13
CA SER A 654 -6.57 16.12 -45.98
C SER A 654 -5.27 16.67 -46.59
N SER A 655 -4.10 16.14 -46.20
CA SER A 655 -2.83 16.62 -46.72
C SER A 655 -2.61 16.18 -48.18
N PRO A 656 -2.00 17.03 -49.04
CA PRO A 656 -1.75 16.68 -50.44
C PRO A 656 -0.91 15.42 -50.61
N LEU A 657 0.03 15.17 -49.69
CA LEU A 657 0.87 13.97 -49.71
C LEU A 657 0.05 12.71 -49.39
N ALA A 658 -0.83 12.76 -48.39
CA ALA A 658 -1.72 11.63 -48.06
C ALA A 658 -2.65 11.28 -49.22
N GLN A 659 -3.27 12.30 -49.84
CA GLN A 659 -4.14 12.13 -51.00
C GLN A 659 -3.42 11.54 -52.21
N GLN A 660 -2.14 11.87 -52.39
CA GLN A 660 -1.32 11.29 -53.46
C GLN A 660 -0.98 9.82 -53.16
N LEU A 661 -0.49 9.51 -51.95
CA LEU A 661 -0.14 8.15 -51.55
C LEU A 661 -1.32 7.18 -51.66
N LEU A 662 -2.53 7.62 -51.30
CA LEU A 662 -3.74 6.80 -51.39
C LEU A 662 -4.16 6.43 -52.82
N LYS A 663 -3.68 7.16 -53.83
CA LYS A 663 -3.98 6.90 -55.26
C LYS A 663 -2.90 6.10 -55.97
N MET A 664 -1.76 5.88 -55.32
CA MET A 664 -0.61 5.23 -55.91
C MET A 664 -0.62 3.73 -55.63
N ASP A 665 -0.22 2.94 -56.63
CA ASP A 665 0.00 1.50 -56.50
C ASP A 665 1.40 1.21 -55.91
N ILE A 666 1.55 0.03 -55.31
CA ILE A 666 2.84 -0.42 -54.76
C ILE A 666 3.87 -0.54 -55.90
N GLY A 667 5.05 0.06 -55.71
CA GLY A 667 6.12 0.14 -56.71
C GLY A 667 5.99 1.29 -57.70
N GLN A 668 4.89 2.05 -57.68
CA GLN A 668 4.69 3.19 -58.57
C GLN A 668 5.53 4.39 -58.15
N THR A 669 6.27 4.98 -59.09
CA THR A 669 6.97 6.26 -58.93
C THR A 669 6.21 7.37 -59.66
N VAL A 670 5.96 8.49 -58.96
CA VAL A 670 5.33 9.70 -59.52
C VAL A 670 6.15 10.92 -59.12
N GLN A 671 6.31 11.86 -60.05
CA GLN A 671 6.89 13.17 -59.73
C GLN A 671 5.91 13.95 -58.84
N TYR A 672 6.22 14.06 -57.55
CA TYR A 672 5.44 14.80 -56.56
C TYR A 672 6.13 16.15 -56.27
N ARG A 673 5.64 17.20 -56.94
CA ARG A 673 6.27 18.54 -56.93
C ARG A 673 7.71 18.48 -57.47
N ALA A 674 8.71 18.66 -56.61
CA ALA A 674 10.12 18.66 -56.98
C ALA A 674 10.83 17.33 -56.65
N TYR A 675 10.11 16.34 -56.12
CA TYR A 675 10.67 15.09 -55.61
C TYR A 675 10.08 13.89 -56.38
N ASP A 676 10.87 12.84 -56.53
CA ASP A 676 10.39 11.53 -56.98
C ASP A 676 9.82 10.76 -55.78
N LEU A 677 8.52 10.47 -55.83
CA LEU A 677 7.79 9.75 -54.80
C LEU A 677 7.51 8.32 -55.27
N THR A 678 8.03 7.33 -54.55
CA THR A 678 7.78 5.90 -54.84
C THR A 678 7.10 5.23 -53.65
N VAL A 679 5.95 4.58 -53.86
CA VAL A 679 5.33 3.75 -52.81
C VAL A 679 6.06 2.41 -52.73
N LEU A 680 6.57 2.06 -51.55
CA LEU A 680 7.29 0.81 -51.32
C LEU A 680 6.38 -0.24 -50.70
N GLU A 681 5.59 0.13 -49.70
CA GLU A 681 4.66 -0.77 -49.02
C GLU A 681 3.41 -0.01 -48.56
N LYS A 682 2.27 -0.70 -48.61
CA LYS A 682 1.04 -0.30 -47.89
C LYS A 682 0.89 -1.20 -46.66
N LEU A 683 0.75 -0.60 -45.49
CA LEU A 683 0.78 -1.28 -44.20
C LEU A 683 -0.57 -1.11 -43.48
N PRO A 684 -1.10 -2.18 -42.85
CA PRO A 684 -2.19 -2.04 -41.90
C PRO A 684 -1.82 -1.09 -40.74
N PRO A 685 -2.77 -0.35 -40.15
CA PRO A 685 -2.51 0.61 -39.08
C PRO A 685 -1.67 0.04 -37.93
N TYR A 686 -2.03 -1.14 -37.41
CA TYR A 686 -1.28 -1.76 -36.30
C TYR A 686 0.18 -2.04 -36.65
N VAL A 687 0.44 -2.59 -37.84
CA VAL A 687 1.81 -2.91 -38.31
C VAL A 687 2.64 -1.65 -38.45
N ALA A 688 2.05 -0.57 -39.00
CA ALA A 688 2.72 0.71 -39.13
C ALA A 688 3.04 1.31 -37.76
N VAL A 689 2.08 1.30 -36.83
CA VAL A 689 2.24 1.79 -35.45
C VAL A 689 3.33 1.02 -34.70
N PHE A 690 3.37 -0.31 -34.80
CA PHE A 690 4.41 -1.12 -34.17
C PHE A 690 5.81 -0.79 -34.72
N ARG A 691 5.97 -0.76 -36.05
CA ARG A 691 7.27 -0.41 -36.67
C ARG A 691 7.72 0.99 -36.30
N LEU A 692 6.82 1.98 -36.33
CA LEU A 692 7.13 3.34 -35.92
C LEU A 692 7.51 3.43 -34.44
N SER A 693 6.82 2.69 -33.57
CA SER A 693 7.12 2.63 -32.14
C SER A 693 8.51 2.02 -31.87
N LEU A 694 8.91 1.01 -32.63
CA LEU A 694 10.28 0.45 -32.56
C LEU A 694 11.35 1.49 -32.92
N GLU A 695 11.14 2.26 -34.00
CA GLU A 695 12.09 3.31 -34.38
C GLU A 695 12.15 4.43 -33.35
N ILE A 696 10.99 4.89 -32.84
CA ILE A 696 10.94 5.92 -31.81
C ILE A 696 11.68 5.44 -30.56
N ARG A 697 11.29 4.28 -30.01
CA ARG A 697 11.93 3.70 -28.82
C ARG A 697 13.45 3.54 -28.98
N HIS A 698 13.90 3.08 -30.15
CA HIS A 698 15.33 2.94 -30.43
C HIS A 698 16.07 4.29 -30.52
N THR A 699 15.50 5.25 -31.24
CA THR A 699 16.13 6.57 -31.48
C THR A 699 16.10 7.48 -30.25
N THR A 700 15.15 7.27 -29.33
CA THR A 700 15.05 8.02 -28.08
C THR A 700 15.70 7.33 -26.88
N ASN A 701 16.19 6.09 -27.02
CA ASN A 701 16.85 5.37 -25.92
C ASN A 701 18.23 5.99 -25.63
N ASP A 702 18.37 6.59 -24.45
CA ASP A 702 19.61 7.19 -23.93
C ASP A 702 20.47 6.21 -23.11
N GLY A 703 20.04 4.95 -23.01
CA GLY A 703 20.64 3.91 -22.17
C GLY A 703 19.83 3.56 -20.93
N SER A 704 18.75 4.29 -20.64
CA SER A 704 17.84 3.97 -19.53
C SER A 704 16.90 2.78 -19.82
N ASP A 705 16.66 2.46 -21.10
CA ASP A 705 15.83 1.34 -21.53
C ASP A 705 16.72 0.17 -21.99
N CYS A 706 16.38 -1.05 -21.57
CA CYS A 706 17.10 -2.26 -21.96
C CYS A 706 16.85 -2.67 -23.42
N PHE A 707 15.86 -2.07 -24.08
CA PHE A 707 15.49 -2.39 -25.46
C PHE A 707 16.44 -1.78 -26.49
N TYR A 708 16.97 -2.63 -27.37
CA TYR A 708 17.75 -2.22 -28.54
C TYR A 708 17.28 -2.94 -29.80
N LYS A 709 17.02 -2.17 -30.84
CA LYS A 709 16.84 -2.70 -32.19
C LYS A 709 18.19 -3.16 -32.74
N PHE A 710 18.27 -4.40 -33.21
CA PHE A 710 19.45 -4.91 -33.90
C PHE A 710 19.08 -5.58 -35.21
N SER A 711 19.99 -5.56 -36.18
CA SER A 711 19.92 -6.35 -37.40
C SER A 711 20.76 -7.63 -37.28
N LEU A 712 20.40 -8.63 -38.06
CA LEU A 712 21.19 -9.84 -38.28
C LEU A 712 21.72 -9.83 -39.73
N PRO A 713 22.96 -10.30 -39.97
CA PRO A 713 23.48 -10.52 -41.31
C PRO A 713 22.59 -11.47 -42.13
N GLU A 714 22.55 -11.30 -43.45
CA GLU A 714 21.85 -12.22 -44.35
C GLU A 714 22.58 -13.55 -44.53
N ASP A 715 23.91 -13.56 -44.40
CA ASP A 715 24.70 -14.79 -44.44
C ASP A 715 24.43 -15.65 -43.18
N PRO A 716 24.01 -16.92 -43.33
CA PRO A 716 23.67 -17.76 -42.19
C PRO A 716 24.82 -18.00 -41.20
N THR A 717 26.07 -18.05 -41.68
CA THR A 717 27.25 -18.30 -40.84
C THR A 717 27.60 -17.06 -40.03
N GLU A 718 27.58 -15.89 -40.67
CA GLU A 718 27.76 -14.61 -40.00
C GLU A 718 26.62 -14.31 -39.03
N MET A 719 25.38 -14.70 -39.38
CA MET A 719 24.22 -14.61 -38.50
C MET A 719 24.43 -15.40 -37.22
N MET A 720 24.82 -16.67 -37.32
CA MET A 720 25.07 -17.53 -36.16
C MET A 720 26.18 -16.96 -35.27
N SER A 721 27.28 -16.49 -35.87
CA SER A 721 28.35 -15.82 -35.12
C SER A 721 27.89 -14.53 -34.44
N SER A 722 27.00 -13.76 -35.08
CA SER A 722 26.40 -12.55 -34.50
C SER A 722 25.50 -12.88 -33.31
N ILE A 723 24.72 -13.96 -33.38
CA ILE A 723 23.89 -14.45 -32.27
C ILE A 723 24.76 -14.94 -31.12
N GLU A 724 25.78 -15.76 -31.38
CA GLU A 724 26.76 -16.22 -30.37
C GLU A 724 27.35 -15.02 -29.60
N LYS A 725 27.90 -14.03 -30.33
CA LYS A 725 28.48 -12.83 -29.72
C LYS A 725 27.49 -12.04 -28.86
N LYS A 726 26.25 -11.87 -29.34
CA LYS A 726 25.22 -11.12 -28.61
C LYS A 726 24.75 -11.87 -27.37
N MET A 727 24.58 -13.19 -27.44
CA MET A 727 24.21 -14.00 -26.27
C MET A 727 25.31 -14.01 -25.22
N ILE A 728 26.58 -14.15 -25.62
CA ILE A 728 27.73 -14.03 -24.70
C ILE A 728 27.76 -12.66 -24.01
N ALA A 729 27.52 -11.57 -24.76
CA ALA A 729 27.50 -10.22 -24.19
C ALA A 729 26.35 -9.99 -23.19
N LEU A 730 25.28 -10.78 -23.27
CA LEU A 730 24.16 -10.77 -22.33
C LEU A 730 24.38 -11.70 -21.14
N ASP A 731 25.39 -12.56 -21.20
CA ASP A 731 25.61 -13.62 -20.22
C ASP A 731 26.53 -13.14 -19.08
N ASN A 732 25.97 -12.91 -17.89
CA ASN A 732 26.70 -12.47 -16.69
C ASN A 732 27.24 -13.67 -15.88
N HIS A 733 27.76 -14.69 -16.57
CA HIS A 733 28.07 -16.00 -16.00
C HIS A 733 29.02 -15.93 -14.77
N GLU A 734 30.06 -15.10 -14.80
CA GLU A 734 31.04 -14.96 -13.71
C GLU A 734 30.41 -14.47 -12.38
N LYS A 735 29.55 -13.43 -12.45
CA LYS A 735 28.88 -12.88 -11.25
C LYS A 735 27.82 -13.84 -10.70
N GLN A 736 27.15 -14.60 -11.57
CA GLN A 736 26.17 -15.60 -11.14
C GLN A 736 26.85 -16.80 -10.46
N GLU A 737 28.02 -17.21 -10.94
CA GLU A 737 28.75 -18.34 -10.37
C GLU A 737 29.25 -18.09 -8.94
N GLU A 738 29.74 -16.88 -8.64
CA GLU A 738 30.10 -16.47 -7.27
C GLU A 738 28.91 -16.56 -6.32
N PHE A 739 27.72 -16.17 -6.78
CA PHE A 739 26.49 -16.25 -5.99
C PHE A 739 26.08 -17.70 -5.70
N TYR A 740 26.14 -18.61 -6.69
CA TYR A 740 25.81 -20.02 -6.53
C TYR A 740 26.70 -20.74 -5.51
N LYS A 741 28.01 -20.42 -5.52
CA LYS A 741 29.01 -21.04 -4.66
C LYS A 741 28.96 -20.56 -3.21
N ASN A 742 28.32 -19.42 -2.94
CA ASN A 742 28.27 -18.88 -1.59
C ASN A 742 27.28 -19.68 -0.70
N PRO A 743 27.76 -20.33 0.39
CA PRO A 743 26.90 -21.11 1.29
C PRO A 743 26.01 -20.24 2.19
N ALA A 744 26.29 -18.93 2.33
CA ALA A 744 25.49 -18.04 3.17
C ALA A 744 24.13 -17.69 2.57
N TYR A 745 23.96 -17.86 1.25
CA TYR A 745 22.68 -17.62 0.59
C TYR A 745 21.80 -18.87 0.65
N PRO A 746 20.55 -18.76 1.17
CA PRO A 746 19.59 -19.85 1.15
C PRO A 746 19.27 -20.35 -0.26
N LEU A 747 18.91 -21.62 -0.38
CA LEU A 747 18.50 -22.29 -1.62
C LEU A 747 17.31 -21.59 -2.29
N PHE A 748 16.31 -21.20 -1.52
CA PHE A 748 15.13 -20.53 -2.07
C PHE A 748 15.47 -19.15 -2.66
N LEU A 749 16.33 -18.39 -1.99
CA LEU A 749 16.82 -17.11 -2.48
C LEU A 749 17.62 -17.27 -3.77
N LYS A 750 18.48 -18.29 -3.84
CA LYS A 750 19.25 -18.63 -5.05
C LYS A 750 18.34 -18.94 -6.23
N GLY A 751 17.31 -19.76 -6.04
CA GLY A 751 16.42 -20.09 -7.14
C GLY A 751 15.48 -18.96 -7.53
N HIS A 752 15.06 -18.09 -6.61
CA HIS A 752 14.22 -16.93 -6.95
C HIS A 752 14.99 -15.86 -7.74
N LEU A 753 16.17 -15.45 -7.25
CA LEU A 753 16.93 -14.35 -7.87
C LEU A 753 17.56 -14.71 -9.23
N LEU A 754 17.83 -15.99 -9.45
CA LEU A 754 18.54 -16.48 -10.64
C LEU A 754 17.64 -17.36 -11.53
N GLY A 755 16.43 -17.61 -11.07
CA GLY A 755 15.42 -18.37 -11.79
C GLY A 755 14.76 -17.54 -12.88
N ASN A 756 14.62 -18.13 -14.06
CA ASN A 756 13.69 -17.62 -15.08
C ASN A 756 12.23 -17.77 -14.56
N ASP A 757 11.23 -17.30 -15.32
CA ASP A 757 9.79 -17.26 -15.01
C ASP A 757 9.11 -18.59 -14.54
N CYS A 758 9.85 -19.70 -14.36
CA CYS A 758 9.36 -20.99 -13.89
C CYS A 758 10.08 -21.46 -12.62
N ALA A 759 9.43 -21.33 -11.46
CA ALA A 759 9.96 -21.74 -10.15
C ALA A 759 10.34 -23.23 -10.08
N VAL A 760 9.63 -24.12 -10.78
CA VAL A 760 9.96 -25.57 -10.82
C VAL A 760 11.29 -25.81 -11.52
N LEU A 761 11.52 -25.18 -12.68
CA LEU A 761 12.81 -25.26 -13.38
C LEU A 761 13.94 -24.67 -12.54
N SER A 762 13.68 -23.55 -11.86
CA SER A 762 14.65 -22.94 -10.94
C SER A 762 15.05 -23.90 -9.82
N ALA A 763 14.06 -24.55 -9.18
CA ALA A 763 14.31 -25.58 -8.17
C ALA A 763 15.14 -26.75 -8.74
N LEU A 764 14.77 -27.28 -9.91
CA LEU A 764 15.49 -28.38 -10.55
C LEU A 764 16.93 -28.00 -10.89
N ASN A 765 17.16 -26.80 -11.41
CA ASN A 765 18.51 -26.31 -11.73
C ASN A 765 19.37 -26.20 -10.47
N GLN A 766 18.81 -25.64 -9.38
CA GLN A 766 19.53 -25.54 -8.12
C GLN A 766 19.85 -26.92 -7.53
N LEU A 767 18.87 -27.84 -7.54
CA LEU A 767 18.98 -29.16 -6.93
C LEU A 767 19.88 -30.12 -7.72
N THR A 768 20.03 -29.96 -9.03
CA THR A 768 20.86 -30.84 -9.88
C THR A 768 22.25 -30.27 -10.20
N SER A 769 22.46 -28.96 -10.08
CA SER A 769 23.75 -28.32 -10.38
C SER A 769 24.79 -28.52 -9.28
N LYS A 770 25.97 -29.06 -9.62
CA LYS A 770 27.10 -29.20 -8.69
C LYS A 770 27.69 -27.87 -8.21
N VAL A 771 27.53 -26.81 -9.01
CA VAL A 771 28.06 -25.46 -8.71
C VAL A 771 27.26 -24.79 -7.59
N SER A 772 25.95 -25.08 -7.52
CA SER A 772 25.09 -24.54 -6.46
C SER A 772 25.31 -25.29 -5.15
N VAL A 773 25.87 -24.60 -4.16
CA VAL A 773 26.07 -25.16 -2.81
C VAL A 773 24.73 -25.26 -2.10
N LYS A 774 24.41 -26.47 -1.62
CA LYS A 774 23.14 -26.82 -0.97
C LYS A 774 23.36 -27.00 0.54
N PRO A 775 22.44 -26.53 1.40
CA PRO A 775 22.52 -26.77 2.85
C PRO A 775 22.27 -28.25 3.19
N SER A 776 22.54 -28.63 4.43
CA SER A 776 22.14 -29.97 4.91
C SER A 776 20.62 -30.06 5.03
N LEU A 777 20.08 -31.28 5.02
CA LEU A 777 18.66 -31.48 5.28
C LEU A 777 18.34 -31.04 6.73
N PRO A 778 17.28 -30.25 6.95
CA PRO A 778 16.90 -29.83 8.29
C PRO A 778 16.64 -31.01 9.23
N SER A 779 17.29 -31.02 10.40
CA SER A 779 17.14 -32.04 11.45
C SER A 779 16.31 -31.55 12.64
N ILE A 780 15.42 -30.59 12.41
CA ILE A 780 14.61 -29.87 13.41
C ILE A 780 13.12 -29.96 13.09
N GLY A 781 12.26 -29.88 14.10
CA GLY A 781 10.80 -29.89 13.92
C GLY A 781 10.15 -31.24 14.15
N VAL A 782 8.99 -31.46 13.53
CA VAL A 782 8.11 -32.62 13.75
C VAL A 782 8.69 -33.86 13.06
N GLU A 783 8.97 -34.92 13.83
CA GLU A 783 9.56 -36.17 13.32
C GLU A 783 8.56 -37.10 12.64
N GLN A 784 7.30 -37.10 13.10
CA GLN A 784 6.24 -37.99 12.58
C GLN A 784 4.98 -37.17 12.28
N PRO A 785 4.96 -36.42 11.17
CA PRO A 785 3.79 -35.63 10.78
C PRO A 785 2.73 -36.51 10.10
N ASP A 786 1.46 -36.37 10.51
CA ASP A 786 0.31 -36.99 9.84
C ASP A 786 -0.12 -36.22 8.57
N THR A 787 0.18 -34.92 8.53
CA THR A 787 -0.12 -34.02 7.41
C THR A 787 1.07 -33.09 7.17
N ILE A 788 1.40 -32.84 5.91
CA ILE A 788 2.53 -31.98 5.51
C ILE A 788 2.11 -31.00 4.42
N ILE A 789 2.72 -29.82 4.42
CA ILE A 789 2.65 -28.85 3.31
C ILE A 789 3.88 -29.01 2.43
N LEU A 790 3.70 -29.05 1.11
CA LEU A 790 4.78 -29.06 0.13
C LEU A 790 4.81 -27.77 -0.69
N ASP A 791 5.99 -27.18 -0.83
CA ASP A 791 6.30 -26.18 -1.85
C ASP A 791 6.91 -26.82 -3.11
N VAL A 792 7.22 -26.01 -4.13
CA VAL A 792 7.80 -26.48 -5.41
C VAL A 792 9.17 -27.13 -5.24
N TYR A 793 9.99 -26.70 -4.28
CA TYR A 793 11.33 -27.25 -4.04
C TYR A 793 11.25 -28.61 -3.36
N SER A 794 10.35 -28.77 -2.39
CA SER A 794 10.09 -30.05 -1.74
C SER A 794 9.47 -31.07 -2.69
N VAL A 795 8.56 -30.63 -3.57
CA VAL A 795 8.06 -31.49 -4.66
C VAL A 795 9.18 -31.89 -5.62
N ALA A 796 10.00 -30.93 -6.08
CA ALA A 796 11.14 -31.21 -6.96
C ALA A 796 12.13 -32.18 -6.31
N TYR A 797 12.44 -32.01 -5.02
CA TYR A 797 13.31 -32.89 -4.25
C TYR A 797 12.75 -34.32 -4.18
N LEU A 798 11.49 -34.47 -3.77
CA LEU A 798 10.83 -35.79 -3.69
C LEU A 798 10.78 -36.51 -5.04
N ALA A 799 10.57 -35.76 -6.12
CA ALA A 799 10.52 -36.30 -7.48
C ALA A 799 11.90 -36.69 -8.01
N LEU A 800 12.94 -35.87 -7.77
CA LEU A 800 14.33 -36.17 -8.16
C LEU A 800 14.92 -37.36 -7.39
N THR A 801 14.53 -37.53 -6.13
CA THR A 801 15.09 -38.55 -5.25
C THR A 801 14.35 -39.89 -5.28
N GLY A 802 13.18 -39.95 -5.90
CA GLY A 802 12.29 -41.12 -5.89
C GLY A 802 11.56 -41.33 -4.54
N LEU A 803 11.82 -40.50 -3.53
CA LEU A 803 11.23 -40.63 -2.19
C LEU A 803 9.73 -40.39 -2.17
N ILE A 804 9.17 -39.79 -3.22
CA ILE A 804 7.73 -39.63 -3.41
C ILE A 804 6.97 -40.97 -3.28
N HIS A 805 7.54 -42.08 -3.75
CA HIS A 805 6.90 -43.40 -3.66
C HIS A 805 6.76 -43.91 -2.21
N GLY A 806 7.56 -43.37 -1.28
CA GLY A 806 7.44 -43.69 0.14
C GLY A 806 6.25 -43.01 0.81
N LEU A 807 5.82 -41.85 0.29
CA LEU A 807 4.69 -41.08 0.84
C LEU A 807 3.38 -41.89 0.78
N GLU A 808 3.13 -42.56 -0.35
CA GLU A 808 1.93 -43.38 -0.53
C GLU A 808 1.87 -44.56 0.46
N ARG A 809 3.02 -45.19 0.74
CA ARG A 809 3.10 -46.34 1.66
C ARG A 809 2.79 -45.94 3.11
N LYS A 810 3.11 -44.71 3.49
CA LYS A 810 2.90 -44.19 4.86
C LYS A 810 1.56 -43.47 5.08
N GLN A 811 0.71 -43.34 4.06
CA GLN A 811 -0.60 -42.67 4.14
C GLN A 811 -0.56 -41.24 4.73
N ILE A 812 0.55 -40.52 4.52
CA ILE A 812 0.68 -39.12 4.99
C ILE A 812 -0.19 -38.23 4.10
N LYS A 813 -1.00 -37.36 4.73
CA LYS A 813 -1.83 -36.41 4.00
C LYS A 813 -0.97 -35.28 3.44
N VAL A 814 -0.98 -35.11 2.12
CA VAL A 814 -0.22 -34.07 1.43
C VAL A 814 -1.13 -32.87 1.15
N VAL A 815 -0.63 -31.68 1.45
CA VAL A 815 -1.29 -30.40 1.17
C VAL A 815 -0.37 -29.53 0.32
N ILE A 816 -0.91 -28.88 -0.70
CA ILE A 816 -0.22 -27.86 -1.50
C ILE A 816 -1.10 -26.61 -1.59
N THR A 817 -0.51 -25.46 -1.92
CA THR A 817 -1.28 -24.24 -2.18
C THR A 817 -1.74 -24.18 -3.65
N VAL A 818 -2.69 -23.30 -3.95
CA VAL A 818 -3.12 -23.05 -5.34
C VAL A 818 -1.94 -22.54 -6.17
N GLU A 819 -1.08 -21.73 -5.57
CA GLU A 819 0.11 -21.18 -6.22
C GLU A 819 1.12 -22.29 -6.55
N THR A 820 1.36 -23.22 -5.61
CA THR A 820 2.19 -24.40 -5.88
C THR A 820 1.59 -25.26 -6.99
N GLN A 821 0.28 -25.54 -6.95
CA GLN A 821 -0.41 -26.30 -7.99
C GLN A 821 -0.23 -25.65 -9.37
N ALA A 822 -0.48 -24.34 -9.48
CA ALA A 822 -0.35 -23.60 -10.73
C ALA A 822 1.07 -23.67 -11.30
N TYR A 823 2.11 -23.55 -10.47
CA TYR A 823 3.50 -23.71 -10.95
C TYR A 823 3.79 -25.12 -11.46
N LEU A 824 3.26 -26.16 -10.80
CA LEU A 824 3.45 -27.55 -11.19
C LEU A 824 2.73 -27.86 -12.50
N GLU A 825 1.49 -27.42 -12.66
CA GLU A 825 0.70 -27.59 -13.89
C GLU A 825 1.34 -26.81 -15.05
N HIS A 826 1.72 -25.55 -14.83
CA HIS A 826 2.38 -24.74 -15.84
C HIS A 826 3.71 -25.34 -16.30
N PHE A 827 4.50 -25.91 -15.38
CA PHE A 827 5.71 -26.64 -15.73
C PHE A 827 5.39 -27.84 -16.64
N LEU A 828 4.40 -28.67 -16.27
CA LEU A 828 4.00 -29.84 -17.06
C LEU A 828 3.50 -29.44 -18.45
N GLU A 829 2.71 -28.38 -18.56
CA GLU A 829 2.25 -27.85 -19.85
C GLU A 829 3.45 -27.42 -20.71
N ASN A 830 4.37 -26.64 -20.15
CA ASN A 830 5.52 -26.10 -20.88
C ASN A 830 6.46 -27.18 -21.39
N VAL A 831 6.90 -28.12 -20.55
CA VAL A 831 7.86 -29.16 -20.97
C VAL A 831 7.25 -30.19 -21.93
N ASN A 832 5.93 -30.24 -22.06
CA ASN A 832 5.24 -31.13 -22.98
C ASN A 832 4.86 -30.48 -24.32
N ARG A 833 5.11 -29.17 -24.51
CA ARG A 833 4.88 -28.48 -25.78
C ARG A 833 5.71 -29.09 -26.91
N ASN A 834 5.07 -29.28 -28.07
CA ASN A 834 5.74 -29.89 -29.23
C ASN A 834 6.78 -28.96 -29.87
N ASN A 835 6.63 -27.64 -29.70
CA ASN A 835 7.56 -26.61 -30.17
C ASN A 835 8.49 -26.12 -29.04
N TYR A 836 8.67 -26.89 -27.96
CA TYR A 836 9.59 -26.50 -26.89
C TYR A 836 11.01 -26.36 -27.42
N MET A 837 11.64 -25.22 -27.15
CA MET A 837 13.02 -24.94 -27.51
C MET A 837 13.64 -24.03 -26.45
N ARG A 838 14.80 -24.43 -25.93
CA ARG A 838 15.66 -23.57 -25.11
C ARG A 838 17.02 -23.48 -25.77
N ALA A 839 17.54 -22.28 -25.91
CA ALA A 839 18.88 -22.04 -26.43
C ALA A 839 19.75 -21.41 -25.34
N GLY A 840 21.05 -21.69 -25.40
CA GLY A 840 22.05 -21.05 -24.55
C GLY A 840 23.42 -21.14 -25.19
N VAL A 841 24.42 -20.63 -24.50
CA VAL A 841 25.83 -20.74 -24.90
C VAL A 841 26.53 -21.69 -23.91
N ASN A 842 27.42 -22.54 -24.40
CA ASN A 842 28.22 -23.42 -23.55
C ASN A 842 29.56 -22.75 -23.15
N ASP A 843 30.36 -23.42 -22.33
CA ASP A 843 31.67 -22.93 -21.87
C ASP A 843 32.66 -22.62 -23.03
N GLU A 844 32.42 -23.17 -24.22
CA GLU A 844 33.21 -22.94 -25.44
C GLU A 844 32.70 -21.77 -26.28
N GLY A 845 31.67 -21.05 -25.82
CA GLY A 845 31.08 -19.94 -26.56
C GLY A 845 30.15 -20.37 -27.71
N LYS A 846 29.73 -21.64 -27.73
CA LYS A 846 28.89 -22.24 -28.78
C LYS A 846 27.43 -22.38 -28.37
N LEU A 847 26.54 -22.15 -29.33
CA LEU A 847 25.11 -22.33 -29.15
C LEU A 847 24.77 -23.80 -28.91
N TRP A 848 23.96 -24.04 -27.88
CA TRP A 848 23.31 -25.31 -27.65
C TRP A 848 21.80 -25.13 -27.66
N PHE A 849 21.08 -26.20 -27.99
CA PHE A 849 19.62 -26.24 -28.02
C PHE A 849 19.13 -27.46 -27.24
N ILE A 850 18.08 -27.26 -26.44
CA ILE A 850 17.26 -28.34 -25.88
C ILE A 850 15.94 -28.31 -26.64
N THR A 851 15.63 -29.41 -27.32
CA THR A 851 14.38 -29.60 -28.06
C THR A 851 13.28 -30.19 -27.16
N ALA A 852 12.07 -30.29 -27.70
CA ALA A 852 10.94 -30.95 -27.04
C ALA A 852 11.25 -32.42 -26.67
N ASP A 853 11.95 -33.16 -27.52
CA ASP A 853 12.31 -34.56 -27.23
C ASP A 853 13.36 -34.64 -26.13
N ASP A 854 14.35 -33.73 -26.15
CA ASP A 854 15.40 -33.66 -25.13
C ASP A 854 14.81 -33.37 -23.74
N ILE A 855 13.97 -32.34 -23.63
CA ILE A 855 13.40 -31.94 -22.33
C ILE A 855 12.45 -33.00 -21.79
N LYS A 856 11.64 -33.65 -22.63
CA LYS A 856 10.74 -34.73 -22.23
C LYS A 856 11.51 -35.89 -21.64
N LYS A 857 12.61 -36.29 -22.28
CA LYS A 857 13.48 -37.36 -21.79
C LYS A 857 14.20 -36.98 -20.50
N GLN A 858 14.74 -35.76 -20.41
CA GLN A 858 15.46 -35.29 -19.22
C GLN A 858 14.57 -35.13 -18.00
N THR A 859 13.29 -34.80 -18.19
CA THR A 859 12.35 -34.50 -17.09
C THR A 859 11.36 -35.63 -16.81
N GLU A 860 11.42 -36.77 -17.52
CA GLU A 860 10.41 -37.84 -17.43
C GLU A 860 10.08 -38.27 -15.99
N ASN A 861 11.12 -38.56 -15.20
CA ASN A 861 10.96 -38.99 -13.81
C ASN A 861 10.36 -37.87 -12.93
N VAL A 862 10.80 -36.63 -13.13
CA VAL A 862 10.26 -35.47 -12.41
C VAL A 862 8.80 -35.25 -12.75
N GLN A 863 8.44 -35.32 -14.04
CA GLN A 863 7.04 -35.19 -14.48
C GLN A 863 6.15 -36.27 -13.86
N ARG A 864 6.64 -37.51 -13.76
CA ARG A 864 5.92 -38.61 -13.09
C ARG A 864 5.68 -38.29 -11.61
N GLY A 865 6.70 -37.79 -10.91
CA GLY A 865 6.59 -37.37 -9.51
C GLY A 865 5.60 -36.21 -9.31
N ILE A 866 5.66 -35.18 -10.16
CA ILE A 866 4.73 -34.05 -10.09
C ILE A 866 3.29 -34.49 -10.32
N LYS A 867 3.03 -35.30 -11.36
CA LYS A 867 1.69 -35.85 -11.63
C LYS A 867 1.15 -36.67 -10.47
N GLN A 868 2.03 -37.38 -9.77
CA GLN A 868 1.66 -38.15 -8.58
C GLN A 868 1.29 -37.23 -7.40
N ILE A 869 2.06 -36.17 -7.12
CA ILE A 869 1.69 -35.17 -6.10
C ILE A 869 0.34 -34.53 -6.43
N LEU A 870 0.15 -34.06 -7.66
CA LEU A 870 -1.12 -33.43 -8.08
C LEU A 870 -2.33 -34.36 -7.91
N LYS A 871 -2.13 -35.68 -7.98
CA LYS A 871 -3.18 -36.67 -7.77
C LYS A 871 -3.52 -36.88 -6.29
N ILE A 872 -2.54 -36.82 -5.38
CA ILE A 872 -2.73 -37.15 -3.96
C ILE A 872 -2.89 -35.92 -3.07
N ALA A 873 -2.45 -34.75 -3.52
CA ALA A 873 -2.44 -33.53 -2.74
C ALA A 873 -3.83 -32.91 -2.62
N LEU A 874 -4.10 -32.33 -1.46
CA LEU A 874 -5.26 -31.48 -1.22
C LEU A 874 -4.85 -30.02 -1.31
N ILE A 875 -5.72 -29.19 -1.87
CA ILE A 875 -5.48 -27.74 -1.94
C ILE A 875 -5.84 -27.12 -0.59
N GLY A 876 -4.83 -26.58 0.09
CA GLY A 876 -4.99 -25.92 1.38
C GLY A 876 -5.50 -24.48 1.22
N GLN A 877 -6.43 -24.08 2.07
CA GLN A 877 -6.91 -22.71 2.18
C GLN A 877 -6.44 -22.10 3.51
N PRO A 878 -5.83 -20.91 3.50
CA PRO A 878 -5.37 -20.26 4.72
C PRO A 878 -6.54 -19.75 5.55
N HIS A 879 -6.47 -19.96 6.87
CA HIS A 879 -7.43 -19.34 7.79
C HIS A 879 -7.16 -17.84 7.96
N LEU A 880 -8.18 -17.11 8.40
CA LEU A 880 -8.06 -15.70 8.78
C LEU A 880 -7.09 -15.55 9.96
N ALA A 881 -5.94 -14.94 9.69
CA ALA A 881 -4.89 -14.69 10.67
C ALA A 881 -4.05 -13.47 10.26
N ASP A 882 -3.43 -12.82 11.24
CA ASP A 882 -2.45 -11.77 11.02
C ASP A 882 -1.07 -12.40 10.76
N ILE A 883 -0.45 -12.09 9.63
CA ILE A 883 0.87 -12.63 9.28
C ILE A 883 1.97 -11.82 9.98
N PRO A 884 2.98 -12.45 10.60
CA PRO A 884 4.04 -11.72 11.28
C PRO A 884 4.85 -10.83 10.33
N PRO A 885 5.24 -9.61 10.75
CA PRO A 885 5.97 -8.68 9.89
C PRO A 885 7.27 -9.20 9.29
N ASP A 886 8.05 -9.95 10.07
CA ASP A 886 9.33 -10.51 9.59
C ASP A 886 9.15 -11.58 8.50
N ILE A 887 7.98 -12.23 8.47
CA ILE A 887 7.60 -13.16 7.40
C ILE A 887 7.12 -12.39 6.16
N ILE A 888 6.47 -11.24 6.31
CA ILE A 888 6.07 -10.40 5.17
C ILE A 888 7.31 -9.86 4.43
N LYS A 889 8.37 -9.50 5.14
CA LYS A 889 9.62 -8.98 4.55
C LYS A 889 10.30 -9.96 3.60
N ILE A 890 10.10 -11.27 3.75
CA ILE A 890 10.71 -12.29 2.86
C ILE A 890 9.87 -12.59 1.63
N LYS A 891 8.65 -12.04 1.49
CA LYS A 891 7.73 -12.31 0.37
C LYS A 891 8.37 -12.04 -1.00
N GLU A 892 9.15 -10.97 -1.11
CA GLU A 892 9.83 -10.57 -2.36
C GLU A 892 11.18 -11.27 -2.56
N ALA A 893 11.64 -12.05 -1.58
CA ALA A 893 12.93 -12.73 -1.62
C ALA A 893 12.81 -14.22 -2.01
N VAL A 894 11.60 -14.74 -2.17
CA VAL A 894 11.32 -16.15 -2.46
C VAL A 894 10.17 -16.28 -3.46
N ASP A 895 10.09 -17.43 -4.11
CA ASP A 895 8.96 -17.74 -4.99
C ASP A 895 7.64 -17.80 -4.23
N LEU A 896 6.56 -17.44 -4.93
CA LEU A 896 5.22 -17.38 -4.36
C LEU A 896 4.76 -18.73 -3.77
N SER A 897 5.24 -19.86 -4.31
CA SER A 897 4.97 -21.20 -3.76
C SER A 897 5.57 -21.40 -2.37
N VAL A 898 6.79 -20.90 -2.14
CA VAL A 898 7.48 -20.97 -0.84
C VAL A 898 6.76 -20.08 0.17
N PHE A 899 6.51 -18.82 -0.21
CA PHE A 899 5.83 -17.87 0.67
C PHE A 899 4.41 -18.33 1.03
N SER A 900 3.62 -18.81 0.06
CA SER A 900 2.26 -19.31 0.30
C SER A 900 2.24 -20.58 1.17
N SER A 901 3.22 -21.48 1.00
CA SER A 901 3.35 -22.69 1.83
C SER A 901 3.69 -22.35 3.28
N LEU A 902 4.64 -21.44 3.51
CA LEU A 902 4.96 -20.93 4.85
C LEU A 902 3.75 -20.20 5.47
N LYS A 903 3.06 -19.36 4.70
CA LYS A 903 1.82 -18.70 5.14
C LYS A 903 0.79 -19.73 5.58
N LEU A 904 0.52 -20.75 4.77
CA LEU A 904 -0.44 -21.80 5.10
C LEU A 904 -0.04 -22.56 6.37
N SER A 905 1.26 -22.81 6.56
CA SER A 905 1.79 -23.43 7.78
C SER A 905 1.49 -22.59 9.02
N ILE A 906 1.68 -21.27 8.93
CA ILE A 906 1.38 -20.32 9.99
C ILE A 906 -0.12 -20.29 10.30
N THR A 907 -0.98 -20.12 9.29
CA THR A 907 -2.41 -19.90 9.51
C THR A 907 -3.17 -21.16 9.90
N ASN A 908 -2.69 -22.33 9.48
CA ASN A 908 -3.40 -23.60 9.70
C ASN A 908 -2.70 -24.51 10.70
N ASN A 909 -1.51 -24.12 11.19
CA ASN A 909 -0.68 -24.90 12.10
C ASN A 909 -0.36 -26.31 11.56
N ILE A 910 -0.03 -26.40 10.26
CA ILE A 910 0.36 -27.66 9.58
C ILE A 910 1.88 -27.63 9.33
N PRO A 911 2.63 -28.70 9.65
CA PRO A 911 4.06 -28.77 9.39
C PRO A 911 4.43 -28.54 7.92
N TRP A 912 5.28 -27.55 7.67
CA TRP A 912 5.86 -27.33 6.34
C TRP A 912 7.08 -28.23 6.14
N LEU A 913 7.08 -29.03 5.08
CA LEU A 913 8.26 -29.76 4.65
C LEU A 913 9.16 -28.80 3.88
N CYS A 914 10.12 -28.21 4.58
CA CYS A 914 11.12 -27.31 4.02
C CYS A 914 12.44 -28.06 3.84
N ILE A 915 13.04 -28.00 2.65
CA ILE A 915 14.38 -28.58 2.40
C ILE A 915 15.53 -27.58 2.62
N ASP A 916 15.22 -26.32 2.88
CA ASP A 916 16.18 -25.26 3.13
C ASP A 916 16.36 -25.05 4.64
N GLU A 917 17.58 -25.26 5.13
CA GLU A 917 17.89 -25.16 6.56
C GLU A 917 17.65 -23.77 7.14
N ALA A 918 17.96 -22.69 6.43
CA ALA A 918 17.80 -21.34 6.94
C ALA A 918 16.32 -21.00 7.13
N PHE A 919 15.47 -21.34 6.15
CA PHE A 919 14.03 -21.11 6.25
C PHE A 919 13.34 -22.05 7.23
N ALA A 920 13.77 -23.31 7.33
CA ALA A 920 13.29 -24.23 8.36
C ALA A 920 13.62 -23.71 9.77
N GLN A 921 14.83 -23.19 9.99
CA GLN A 921 15.23 -22.57 11.26
C GLN A 921 14.45 -21.29 11.55
N LEU A 922 14.21 -20.43 10.55
CA LEU A 922 13.41 -19.21 10.70
C LEU A 922 12.00 -19.55 11.20
N ALA A 923 11.33 -20.48 10.53
CA ALA A 923 10.01 -20.94 10.91
C ALA A 923 10.01 -21.57 12.31
N HIS A 924 10.95 -22.47 12.59
CA HIS A 924 11.06 -23.16 13.88
C HIS A 924 11.31 -22.19 15.06
N LYS A 925 12.25 -21.25 14.92
CA LYS A 925 12.54 -20.23 15.94
C LYS A 925 11.35 -19.29 16.18
N SER A 926 10.50 -19.13 15.17
CA SER A 926 9.26 -18.36 15.25
C SER A 926 8.06 -19.19 15.74
N ASN A 927 8.31 -20.42 16.24
CA ASN A 927 7.30 -21.38 16.70
C ASN A 927 6.28 -21.81 15.63
N TYR A 928 6.66 -21.77 14.35
CA TYR A 928 5.84 -22.32 13.26
C TYR A 928 6.25 -23.76 12.96
N PRO A 929 5.28 -24.65 12.73
CA PRO A 929 5.55 -26.07 12.59
C PRO A 929 6.31 -26.35 11.28
N VAL A 930 7.46 -27.00 11.39
CA VAL A 930 8.23 -27.52 10.26
C VAL A 930 8.48 -29.01 10.45
N VAL A 931 8.67 -29.73 9.36
CA VAL A 931 9.01 -31.15 9.40
C VAL A 931 10.52 -31.31 9.61
N ASN A 932 10.90 -32.28 10.44
CA ASN A 932 12.28 -32.76 10.49
C ASN A 932 12.60 -33.51 9.19
N ALA A 933 13.00 -32.77 8.16
CA ALA A 933 13.18 -33.26 6.81
C ALA A 933 14.19 -34.42 6.74
N PHE A 934 15.30 -34.35 7.49
CA PHE A 934 16.29 -35.43 7.55
C PHE A 934 15.67 -36.74 8.06
N ASN A 935 14.99 -36.69 9.21
CA ASN A 935 14.35 -37.86 9.80
C ASN A 935 13.22 -38.38 8.89
N PHE A 936 12.39 -37.47 8.39
CA PHE A 936 11.26 -37.77 7.52
C PHE A 936 11.70 -38.48 6.24
N PHE A 937 12.68 -37.94 5.51
CA PHE A 937 13.19 -38.55 4.29
C PHE A 937 13.91 -39.88 4.55
N SER A 938 14.63 -40.02 5.67
CA SER A 938 15.21 -41.29 6.10
C SER A 938 14.13 -42.35 6.26
N GLN A 939 13.03 -42.01 6.93
CA GLN A 939 11.90 -42.91 7.13
C GLN A 939 11.18 -43.29 5.83
N LEU A 940 11.05 -42.37 4.87
CA LEU A 940 10.50 -42.69 3.54
C LEU A 940 11.41 -43.66 2.79
N SER A 941 12.72 -43.41 2.82
CA SER A 941 13.73 -44.25 2.16
C SER A 941 13.72 -45.69 2.65
N LEU A 942 13.56 -45.93 3.97
CA LEU A 942 13.51 -47.28 4.53
C LEU A 942 12.41 -48.16 3.95
N SER A 943 11.34 -47.57 3.42
CA SER A 943 10.23 -48.31 2.84
C SER A 943 10.45 -48.69 1.37
N LEU A 944 11.52 -48.22 0.72
CA LEU A 944 11.71 -48.32 -0.74
C LEU A 944 12.80 -49.31 -1.15
N ASP A 945 12.63 -49.89 -2.33
CA ASP A 945 13.64 -50.67 -3.05
C ASP A 945 14.75 -49.79 -3.59
N ILE A 946 15.94 -50.38 -3.82
CA ILE A 946 17.12 -49.64 -4.26
C ILE A 946 16.94 -48.97 -5.62
N ASP A 947 16.27 -49.63 -6.56
CA ASP A 947 16.11 -49.11 -7.93
C ASP A 947 15.36 -47.77 -7.92
N THR A 948 14.39 -47.63 -7.03
CA THR A 948 13.65 -46.37 -6.81
C THR A 948 14.54 -45.27 -6.21
N LYS A 949 15.58 -45.62 -5.44
CA LYS A 949 16.50 -44.67 -4.78
C LYS A 949 17.68 -44.26 -5.64
N LEU A 950 18.10 -45.10 -6.60
CA LEU A 950 19.30 -44.87 -7.43
C LEU A 950 19.37 -43.46 -8.04
N PRO A 951 18.29 -42.88 -8.61
CA PRO A 951 18.35 -41.52 -9.15
C PRO A 951 18.78 -40.47 -8.11
N GLY A 952 18.23 -40.53 -6.90
CA GLY A 952 18.59 -39.62 -5.80
C GLY A 952 20.01 -39.83 -5.32
N LEU A 953 20.45 -41.08 -5.19
CA LEU A 953 21.81 -41.45 -4.80
C LEU A 953 22.84 -40.99 -5.84
N TYR A 954 22.49 -41.03 -7.13
CA TYR A 954 23.37 -40.55 -8.20
C TYR A 954 23.46 -39.04 -8.21
N LEU A 955 22.34 -38.34 -8.02
CA LEU A 955 22.29 -36.88 -7.88
C LEU A 955 23.03 -36.39 -6.64
N HIS A 956 23.08 -37.18 -5.57
CA HIS A 956 23.91 -36.89 -4.41
C HIS A 956 25.39 -36.76 -4.79
N VAL A 957 25.88 -37.64 -5.67
CA VAL A 957 27.27 -37.60 -6.18
C VAL A 957 27.47 -36.53 -7.25
N THR A 958 26.59 -36.48 -8.25
CA THR A 958 26.79 -35.64 -9.45
C THR A 958 26.41 -34.19 -9.22
N GLY A 959 25.32 -33.94 -8.50
CA GLY A 959 24.78 -32.62 -8.23
C GLY A 959 25.03 -32.10 -6.81
N GLY A 960 25.59 -32.92 -5.92
CA GLY A 960 25.75 -32.57 -4.50
C GLY A 960 24.43 -32.49 -3.73
N LEU A 961 23.37 -33.12 -4.23
CA LEU A 961 22.03 -33.10 -3.62
C LEU A 961 22.05 -33.79 -2.24
N PRO A 962 21.68 -33.12 -1.14
CA PRO A 962 21.61 -33.77 0.17
C PRO A 962 20.66 -34.98 0.16
N TYR A 963 21.13 -36.15 0.60
CA TYR A 963 20.32 -37.37 0.66
C TYR A 963 20.59 -38.10 1.99
N PRO A 964 19.56 -38.62 2.69
CA PRO A 964 19.74 -39.36 3.94
C PRO A 964 20.29 -40.77 3.66
N LEU A 965 21.61 -40.87 3.52
CA LEU A 965 22.30 -42.14 3.24
C LEU A 965 22.31 -43.07 4.46
N THR A 966 22.00 -44.35 4.23
CA THR A 966 22.15 -45.41 5.24
C THR A 966 23.21 -46.43 4.83
N TYR A 967 23.80 -47.15 5.79
CA TYR A 967 24.73 -48.26 5.49
C TYR A 967 24.08 -49.38 4.68
N ASP A 968 22.76 -49.56 4.82
CA ASP A 968 21.99 -50.52 4.06
C ASP A 968 21.86 -50.10 2.59
N ASP A 969 21.64 -48.81 2.30
CA ASP A 969 21.64 -48.30 0.92
C ASP A 969 22.97 -48.61 0.21
N LEU A 970 24.11 -48.43 0.89
CA LEU A 970 25.42 -48.75 0.32
C LEU A 970 25.58 -50.25 -0.01
N LEU A 971 25.02 -51.13 0.82
CA LEU A 971 25.01 -52.56 0.57
C LEU A 971 24.10 -52.91 -0.61
N GLN A 972 22.90 -52.34 -0.65
CA GLN A 972 21.97 -52.56 -1.75
C GLN A 972 22.54 -52.07 -3.09
N MET A 973 23.21 -50.91 -3.12
CA MET A 973 23.92 -50.40 -4.32
C MET A 973 25.01 -51.36 -4.81
N SER A 974 25.73 -52.02 -3.90
CA SER A 974 26.79 -52.97 -4.28
C SER A 974 26.25 -54.20 -5.02
N ASN A 975 24.96 -54.51 -4.84
CA ASN A 975 24.26 -55.65 -5.45
C ASN A 975 23.23 -55.23 -6.52
N ALA A 976 23.10 -53.94 -6.82
CA ALA A 976 22.14 -53.44 -7.80
C ALA A 976 22.50 -53.89 -9.23
N GLN A 977 21.47 -54.07 -10.07
CA GLN A 977 21.66 -54.51 -11.46
C GLN A 977 22.14 -53.38 -12.39
N ASP A 978 22.02 -52.12 -11.96
CA ASP A 978 22.42 -50.98 -12.78
C ASP A 978 23.94 -50.87 -12.92
N THR A 979 24.38 -50.73 -14.17
CA THR A 979 25.80 -50.75 -14.54
C THR A 979 26.63 -49.62 -13.94
N LEU A 980 26.02 -48.50 -13.52
CA LEU A 980 26.71 -47.36 -12.92
C LEU A 980 26.74 -47.43 -11.39
N SER A 981 26.01 -48.36 -10.76
CA SER A 981 25.89 -48.44 -9.30
C SER A 981 27.23 -48.57 -8.59
N HIS A 982 28.13 -49.42 -9.11
CA HIS A 982 29.48 -49.59 -8.53
C HIS A 982 30.34 -48.32 -8.66
N TYR A 983 30.17 -47.56 -9.75
CA TYR A 983 30.87 -46.27 -9.93
C TYR A 983 30.40 -45.27 -8.88
N TYR A 984 29.08 -45.04 -8.79
CA TYR A 984 28.53 -44.06 -7.85
C TYR A 984 28.75 -44.46 -6.40
N LEU A 985 28.63 -45.74 -6.06
CA LEU A 985 28.98 -46.23 -4.72
C LEU A 985 30.44 -45.95 -4.36
N SER A 986 31.36 -46.11 -5.32
CA SER A 986 32.77 -45.75 -5.10
C SER A 986 32.95 -44.25 -4.85
N GLU A 987 32.20 -43.39 -5.54
CA GLU A 987 32.27 -41.94 -5.30
C GLU A 987 31.65 -41.55 -3.95
N ILE A 988 30.55 -42.17 -3.53
CA ILE A 988 29.95 -41.94 -2.20
C ILE A 988 30.95 -42.28 -1.09
N LEU A 989 31.63 -43.44 -1.17
CA LEU A 989 32.64 -43.82 -0.17
C LEU A 989 33.82 -42.84 -0.12
N ARG A 990 34.14 -42.17 -1.23
CA ARG A 990 35.19 -41.13 -1.29
C ARG A 990 34.73 -39.78 -0.76
N MET A 991 33.44 -39.46 -0.87
CA MET A 991 32.87 -38.24 -0.29
C MET A 991 32.92 -38.26 1.24
N TYR A 992 32.88 -39.45 1.86
CA TYR A 992 32.83 -39.63 3.31
C TYR A 992 33.95 -40.52 3.87
N PRO A 993 35.24 -40.13 3.74
CA PRO A 993 36.36 -40.96 4.17
C PRO A 993 36.41 -41.19 5.70
N GLY A 994 35.78 -40.29 6.48
CA GLY A 994 35.66 -40.38 7.94
C GLY A 994 34.34 -40.96 8.45
N ALA A 995 33.55 -41.65 7.61
CA ALA A 995 32.23 -42.16 8.00
C ALA A 995 32.25 -43.29 9.06
N TYR A 996 33.42 -43.87 9.33
CA TYR A 996 33.57 -45.00 10.24
C TYR A 996 34.34 -44.59 11.50
N PRO A 997 33.92 -45.05 12.69
CA PRO A 997 34.58 -44.69 13.94
C PRO A 997 35.94 -45.35 14.15
N ASN A 998 36.18 -46.53 13.55
CA ASN A 998 37.44 -47.28 13.65
C ASN A 998 37.55 -48.31 12.51
N SER A 999 38.75 -48.91 12.34
CA SER A 999 39.03 -49.87 11.28
C SER A 999 38.17 -51.13 11.36
N ASP A 1000 37.90 -51.65 12.56
CA ASP A 1000 37.09 -52.86 12.73
C ASP A 1000 35.64 -52.64 12.26
N SER A 1001 35.02 -51.50 12.60
CA SER A 1001 33.68 -51.13 12.13
C SER A 1001 33.64 -50.94 10.62
N ALA A 1002 34.66 -50.31 10.03
CA ALA A 1002 34.73 -50.14 8.58
C ALA A 1002 34.89 -51.48 7.87
N ILE A 1003 35.78 -52.35 8.37
CA ILE A 1003 36.02 -53.68 7.80
C ILE A 1003 34.74 -54.50 7.84
N GLN A 1004 33.97 -54.47 8.94
CA GLN A 1004 32.69 -55.18 9.06
C GLN A 1004 31.63 -54.77 8.01
N HIS A 1005 31.70 -53.54 7.49
CA HIS A 1005 30.78 -53.07 6.45
C HIS A 1005 31.36 -53.22 5.05
N LEU A 1006 32.59 -52.74 4.84
CA LEU A 1006 33.27 -52.70 3.54
C LEU A 1006 33.55 -54.10 2.97
N HIS A 1007 33.83 -55.12 3.81
CA HIS A 1007 34.01 -56.49 3.29
C HIS A 1007 32.74 -57.02 2.61
N LYS A 1008 31.55 -56.68 3.12
CA LYS A 1008 30.26 -57.09 2.54
C LYS A 1008 30.03 -56.40 1.20
N ILE A 1009 30.32 -55.10 1.12
CA ILE A 1009 30.27 -54.33 -0.14
C ILE A 1009 31.17 -54.97 -1.20
N ILE A 1010 32.42 -55.30 -0.83
CA ILE A 1010 33.37 -55.95 -1.75
C ILE A 1010 32.81 -57.28 -2.26
N LEU A 1011 32.32 -58.13 -1.36
CA LEU A 1011 31.82 -59.45 -1.74
C LEU A 1011 30.61 -59.38 -2.67
N LEU A 1012 29.63 -58.53 -2.35
CA LEU A 1012 28.44 -58.33 -3.16
C LEU A 1012 28.80 -57.77 -4.54
N ALA A 1013 29.66 -56.74 -4.59
CA ALA A 1013 30.08 -56.14 -5.85
C ALA A 1013 30.85 -57.12 -6.74
N LEU A 1014 31.77 -57.90 -6.17
CA LEU A 1014 32.54 -58.90 -6.93
C LEU A 1014 31.68 -60.07 -7.39
N ALA A 1015 30.74 -60.53 -6.54
CA ALA A 1015 29.78 -61.57 -6.93
C ALA A 1015 28.90 -61.08 -8.09
N ARG A 1016 28.34 -59.88 -7.99
CA ARG A 1016 27.52 -59.27 -9.04
C ARG A 1016 28.27 -59.09 -10.35
N ALA A 1017 29.47 -58.50 -10.30
CA ALA A 1017 30.31 -58.32 -11.49
C ALA A 1017 30.75 -59.66 -12.11
N TYR A 1018 30.85 -60.72 -11.30
CA TYR A 1018 31.08 -62.07 -11.82
C TYR A 1018 29.84 -62.63 -12.54
N GLU A 1019 28.64 -62.46 -11.97
CA GLU A 1019 27.36 -62.83 -12.59
C GLU A 1019 27.12 -62.09 -13.92
N ASP A 1020 27.45 -60.81 -13.98
CA ASP A 1020 27.32 -59.96 -15.17
C ASP A 1020 28.41 -60.25 -16.23
N GLY A 1021 29.30 -61.22 -15.99
CA GLY A 1021 30.33 -61.66 -16.92
C GLY A 1021 31.51 -60.68 -17.10
N VAL A 1022 31.59 -59.65 -16.26
CA VAL A 1022 32.58 -58.56 -16.34
C VAL A 1022 34.01 -59.09 -16.27
N PHE A 1023 34.27 -60.06 -15.38
CA PHE A 1023 35.60 -60.65 -15.21
C PHE A 1023 35.89 -61.83 -16.15
N ILE A 1024 34.86 -62.40 -16.78
CA ILE A 1024 35.00 -63.48 -17.76
C ILE A 1024 35.62 -62.94 -19.06
N ASN A 1025 35.31 -61.68 -19.39
CA ASN A 1025 35.75 -61.02 -20.62
C ASN A 1025 37.07 -60.24 -20.48
N GLY A 1026 37.80 -60.40 -19.36
CA GLY A 1026 39.07 -59.68 -19.10
C GLY A 1026 38.88 -58.35 -18.34
N PHE A 1027 39.96 -57.87 -17.70
CA PHE A 1027 39.99 -56.57 -17.00
C PHE A 1027 39.90 -55.41 -18.01
N SER A 1028 39.51 -54.21 -17.56
CA SER A 1028 39.40 -53.01 -18.42
C SER A 1028 40.66 -52.70 -19.23
N GLU A 1029 41.85 -52.98 -18.67
CA GLU A 1029 43.15 -52.86 -19.35
C GLU A 1029 43.30 -53.78 -20.58
N SER A 1030 42.59 -54.91 -20.56
CA SER A 1030 42.64 -55.97 -21.58
C SER A 1030 41.35 -56.09 -22.42
N ASN A 1031 40.27 -55.44 -21.99
CA ASN A 1031 38.99 -55.39 -22.69
C ASN A 1031 38.30 -54.02 -22.46
N PRO A 1032 38.30 -53.12 -23.45
CA PRO A 1032 37.66 -51.81 -23.35
C PRO A 1032 36.14 -51.88 -23.08
N GLY A 1033 35.48 -53.01 -23.35
CA GLY A 1033 34.05 -53.22 -23.05
C GLY A 1033 33.75 -53.46 -21.56
N ASN A 1034 34.78 -53.67 -20.72
CA ASN A 1034 34.66 -53.71 -19.27
C ASN A 1034 34.84 -52.30 -18.69
N ASN A 1035 33.78 -51.74 -18.09
CA ASN A 1035 33.79 -50.38 -17.53
C ASN A 1035 34.72 -50.21 -16.30
N GLY A 1036 35.21 -51.30 -15.71
CA GLY A 1036 36.16 -51.30 -14.59
C GLY A 1036 35.59 -50.84 -13.24
N TYR A 1037 34.28 -50.60 -13.12
CA TYR A 1037 33.70 -49.98 -11.92
C TYR A 1037 33.75 -50.87 -10.68
N ALA A 1038 33.61 -52.19 -10.81
CA ALA A 1038 33.76 -53.13 -9.69
C ALA A 1038 35.20 -53.11 -9.12
N VAL A 1039 36.21 -52.99 -9.98
CA VAL A 1039 37.62 -52.85 -9.56
C VAL A 1039 37.86 -51.51 -8.88
N ARG A 1040 37.27 -50.43 -9.41
CA ARG A 1040 37.30 -49.09 -8.79
C ARG A 1040 36.69 -49.11 -7.39
N LEU A 1041 35.57 -49.80 -7.20
CA LEU A 1041 34.91 -49.95 -5.91
C LEU A 1041 35.75 -50.77 -4.93
N PHE A 1042 36.33 -51.89 -5.37
CA PHE A 1042 37.28 -52.67 -4.55
C PHE A 1042 38.45 -51.80 -4.05
N ASN A 1043 39.11 -51.10 -4.98
CA ASN A 1043 40.23 -50.22 -4.64
C ASN A 1043 39.80 -49.10 -3.69
N THR A 1044 38.60 -48.55 -3.88
CA THR A 1044 38.07 -47.52 -2.98
C THR A 1044 37.83 -48.07 -1.59
N CYS A 1045 37.27 -49.27 -1.43
CA CYS A 1045 37.09 -49.90 -0.11
C CYS A 1045 38.44 -50.14 0.60
N CYS A 1046 39.46 -50.61 -0.14
CA CYS A 1046 40.81 -50.75 0.39
C CYS A 1046 41.40 -49.40 0.80
N TYR A 1047 41.23 -48.36 -0.03
CA TYR A 1047 41.70 -47.01 0.24
C TYR A 1047 41.01 -46.40 1.47
N THR A 1048 39.68 -46.44 1.55
CA THR A 1048 38.91 -45.97 2.71
C THR A 1048 39.38 -46.65 4.00
N THR A 1049 39.66 -47.96 3.95
CA THR A 1049 40.13 -48.72 5.12
C THR A 1049 41.50 -48.25 5.62
N ILE A 1050 42.46 -48.03 4.73
CA ILE A 1050 43.81 -47.60 5.15
C ILE A 1050 43.86 -46.14 5.61
N GLN A 1051 42.89 -45.31 5.21
CA GLN A 1051 42.78 -43.90 5.60
C GLN A 1051 42.17 -43.67 7.00
N ILE A 1052 41.62 -44.70 7.64
CA ILE A 1052 40.99 -44.57 8.96
C ILE A 1052 42.04 -44.19 10.01
N GLN A 1053 41.74 -43.17 10.81
CA GLN A 1053 42.64 -42.67 11.85
C GLN A 1053 42.29 -43.25 13.22
N ASP A 1054 42.74 -44.47 13.50
CA ASP A 1054 42.55 -45.19 14.78
C ASP A 1054 43.86 -45.71 15.40
N GLY A 1055 45.01 -45.26 14.88
CA GLY A 1055 46.34 -45.62 15.38
C GLY A 1055 46.92 -46.95 14.88
N GLU A 1056 46.17 -47.78 14.14
CA GLU A 1056 46.73 -48.99 13.52
C GLU A 1056 47.50 -48.69 12.21
N GLU A 1057 48.51 -49.52 11.90
CA GLU A 1057 49.27 -49.45 10.63
C GLU A 1057 48.37 -49.73 9.41
N ALA A 1058 48.59 -49.02 8.30
CA ALA A 1058 47.84 -49.19 7.05
C ALA A 1058 47.93 -50.63 6.52
N GLU A 1059 49.11 -51.25 6.57
CA GLU A 1059 49.34 -52.63 6.18
C GLU A 1059 48.54 -53.62 7.01
N ARG A 1060 48.39 -53.36 8.32
CA ARG A 1060 47.59 -54.19 9.23
C ARG A 1060 46.10 -54.07 8.93
N LYS A 1061 45.60 -52.86 8.71
CA LYS A 1061 44.19 -52.59 8.34
C LYS A 1061 43.82 -53.27 7.03
N LEU A 1062 44.66 -53.12 6.01
CA LEU A 1062 44.46 -53.76 4.72
C LEU A 1062 44.51 -55.29 4.84
N ALA A 1063 45.46 -55.84 5.60
CA ALA A 1063 45.55 -57.27 5.86
C ALA A 1063 44.27 -57.81 6.53
N LYS A 1064 43.74 -57.11 7.54
CA LYS A 1064 42.47 -57.47 8.19
C LYS A 1064 41.31 -57.49 7.17
N LEU A 1065 41.14 -56.45 6.37
CA LEU A 1065 40.09 -56.40 5.34
C LEU A 1065 40.19 -57.57 4.35
N LEU A 1066 41.36 -57.78 3.76
CA LEU A 1066 41.57 -58.83 2.76
C LEU A 1066 41.35 -60.23 3.37
N CYS A 1067 41.83 -60.46 4.60
CA CYS A 1067 41.53 -61.70 5.34
C CYS A 1067 40.03 -61.88 5.55
N THR A 1068 39.32 -60.87 6.03
CA THR A 1068 37.86 -60.97 6.25
C THR A 1068 37.11 -61.29 4.97
N VAL A 1069 37.47 -60.66 3.84
CA VAL A 1069 36.88 -60.96 2.52
C VAL A 1069 37.19 -62.40 2.10
N ILE A 1070 38.44 -62.85 2.19
CA ILE A 1070 38.85 -64.21 1.78
C ILE A 1070 38.20 -65.29 2.65
N ILE A 1071 38.15 -65.09 3.98
CA ILE A 1071 37.52 -66.02 4.93
C ILE A 1071 36.03 -66.16 4.60
N THR A 1072 35.35 -65.04 4.37
CA THR A 1072 33.92 -65.04 4.04
C THR A 1072 33.64 -65.65 2.66
N ALA A 1073 34.55 -65.47 1.69
CA ALA A 1073 34.47 -66.05 0.34
C ALA A 1073 35.00 -67.49 0.22
N LYS A 1074 35.40 -68.15 1.31
CA LYS A 1074 36.12 -69.46 1.28
C LYS A 1074 35.43 -70.55 0.46
N GLY A 1075 34.10 -70.49 0.32
CA GLY A 1075 33.31 -71.39 -0.52
C GLY A 1075 33.40 -71.15 -2.04
N ASN A 1076 34.01 -70.04 -2.50
CA ASN A 1076 34.16 -69.67 -3.90
C ASN A 1076 35.64 -69.40 -4.26
N PRO A 1077 36.38 -70.41 -4.75
CA PRO A 1077 37.81 -70.29 -5.05
C PRO A 1077 38.15 -69.23 -6.10
N LEU A 1078 37.20 -68.90 -6.99
CA LEU A 1078 37.41 -67.92 -8.06
C LEU A 1078 37.40 -66.49 -7.49
N ILE A 1079 36.46 -66.18 -6.60
CA ILE A 1079 36.43 -64.89 -5.90
C ILE A 1079 37.69 -64.73 -5.03
N CYS A 1080 38.14 -65.77 -4.32
CA CYS A 1080 39.38 -65.70 -3.55
C CYS A 1080 40.61 -65.38 -4.42
N LYS A 1081 40.75 -66.04 -5.58
CA LYS A 1081 41.84 -65.74 -6.54
C LYS A 1081 41.76 -64.31 -7.07
N LEU A 1082 40.54 -63.83 -7.36
CA LEU A 1082 40.30 -62.47 -7.83
C LEU A 1082 40.69 -61.44 -6.77
N VAL A 1083 40.26 -61.62 -5.52
CA VAL A 1083 40.59 -60.74 -4.39
C VAL A 1083 42.10 -60.72 -4.14
N SER A 1084 42.79 -61.86 -4.20
CA SER A 1084 44.25 -61.90 -4.08
C SER A 1084 44.92 -61.09 -5.20
N ARG A 1085 44.48 -61.24 -6.45
CA ARG A 1085 45.02 -60.49 -7.59
C ARG A 1085 44.79 -58.98 -7.45
N LEU A 1086 43.56 -58.57 -7.14
CA LEU A 1086 43.20 -57.16 -6.94
C LEU A 1086 43.94 -56.55 -5.75
N GLY A 1087 44.06 -57.29 -4.64
CA GLY A 1087 44.83 -56.89 -3.47
C GLY A 1087 46.32 -56.69 -3.78
N THR A 1088 46.93 -57.61 -4.54
CA THR A 1088 48.33 -57.46 -5.01
C THR A 1088 48.51 -56.19 -5.85
N GLN A 1089 47.59 -55.95 -6.80
CA GLN A 1089 47.63 -54.73 -7.62
C GLN A 1089 47.49 -53.46 -6.76
N PHE A 1090 46.57 -53.47 -5.78
CA PHE A 1090 46.37 -52.35 -4.87
C PHE A 1090 47.60 -52.05 -4.01
N ILE A 1091 48.21 -53.06 -3.39
CA ILE A 1091 49.43 -52.94 -2.56
C ILE A 1091 50.56 -52.33 -3.39
N SER A 1092 50.79 -52.85 -4.60
CA SER A 1092 51.83 -52.34 -5.50
C SER A 1092 51.56 -50.90 -5.93
N GLY A 1093 50.30 -50.55 -6.23
CA GLY A 1093 49.92 -49.21 -6.67
C GLY A 1093 49.96 -48.15 -5.58
N HIS A 1094 49.91 -48.55 -4.31
CA HIS A 1094 49.92 -47.65 -3.15
C HIS A 1094 51.21 -47.76 -2.30
N PHE A 1095 52.26 -48.41 -2.83
CA PHE A 1095 53.59 -48.54 -2.20
C PHE A 1095 53.57 -49.14 -0.78
N LEU A 1096 52.61 -50.01 -0.48
CA LEU A 1096 52.53 -50.72 0.79
C LEU A 1096 53.52 -51.90 0.81
N CYS A 1097 54.06 -52.25 1.98
CA CYS A 1097 55.02 -53.34 2.09
C CYS A 1097 54.34 -54.73 1.95
N PHE A 1098 54.63 -55.43 0.85
CA PHE A 1098 54.12 -56.79 0.59
C PHE A 1098 54.44 -57.77 1.73
N ASP A 1099 55.67 -57.75 2.24
CA ASP A 1099 56.09 -58.67 3.30
C ASP A 1099 55.36 -58.40 4.62
N THR A 1100 55.14 -57.12 4.94
CA THR A 1100 54.39 -56.70 6.14
C THR A 1100 52.91 -57.11 6.04
N VAL A 1101 52.25 -56.82 4.91
CA VAL A 1101 50.84 -57.22 4.69
C VAL A 1101 50.68 -58.74 4.74
N ASN A 1102 51.54 -59.49 4.03
CA ASN A 1102 51.52 -60.95 4.05
C ASN A 1102 51.84 -61.52 5.44
N GLY A 1103 52.73 -60.88 6.19
CA GLY A 1103 53.04 -61.21 7.58
C GLY A 1103 51.83 -61.08 8.49
N TYR A 1104 51.06 -60.00 8.36
CA TYR A 1104 49.80 -59.82 9.08
C TYR A 1104 48.71 -60.80 8.63
N ILE A 1105 48.56 -61.04 7.32
CA ILE A 1105 47.59 -62.02 6.78
C ILE A 1105 47.84 -63.42 7.34
N ARG A 1106 49.10 -63.87 7.42
CA ARG A 1106 49.44 -65.17 8.02
C ARG A 1106 49.01 -65.22 9.48
N LYS A 1107 49.34 -64.21 10.28
CA LYS A 1107 48.93 -64.16 11.70
C LYS A 1107 47.40 -64.25 11.84
N LEU A 1108 46.67 -63.45 11.07
CA LEU A 1108 45.20 -63.37 11.11
C LEU A 1108 44.44 -64.59 10.55
N LEU A 1109 45.10 -65.50 9.84
CA LEU A 1109 44.51 -66.73 9.32
C LEU A 1109 44.83 -67.98 10.18
N TYR A 1110 45.84 -67.88 11.04
CA TYR A 1110 46.30 -68.96 11.92
C TYR A 1110 46.00 -68.73 13.41
N ASP A 1111 45.66 -67.49 13.79
CA ASP A 1111 44.87 -67.14 14.99
C ASP A 1111 43.37 -67.16 14.66
#